data_AF-G9KBY1-F1
#
_entry.id   AF-G9KBY1-F1
#
_cell.length_a   1.000
_cell.length_b   1.000
_cell.length_c   1.000
_cell.angle_alpha   90.00
_cell.angle_beta   90.00
_cell.angle_gamma   90.00
#
_symmetry.space_group_name_H-M   'P 1'
#
loop_
_entity.id
_entity.type
_entity.pdbx_description
1 polymer ?
#
loop_
_entity_poly.entity_id
_entity_poly.type
_entity_poly.pdbx_seq_one_letter_code
_entity_poly.pdbx_strand_id
1 'polypeptide(L)'
;LVRTVGAYLPAVFEEVLDLVDAVILTEKTALHLRARQNFRDLRGVSRRTGEEWLVTVQDTEAHVPDVYEEVLGIVPITTLGPHNYCVILDPVGLDGKNQLGQKRVVKGEKSFFLQPGERLERGIQDVYVLSEQQGLLLRALQPLEEGEEGEKVSHQAGDRWLIRGPLEYVPSAKVEVVEERQAIPLDENEGIYVQDVKTGRVRAVIGSTYMLTQDEVLWEKELPPGVEELLNKGQDPLADRGERETSKTPQPAAVRNKTRVVSYRVPHNAAVQVYDYREKKARVVFGPELVSLGPEEQFTVLSLSAGRPKRPHARRALCLLLGPDFFTDVITIETADHARLQLQLAYNWHFEVSDRKDPKETTKLFSVPDFVGDACKAIASRVRGAVASVTFDDFHKNSARIIRTAVFGFETLETKGPEGRSLPQPRDRAVFPQNGLVVSSVDVQSVEPVDQRTRDALQRSVQLAIEITTNSQEAAAKHEAQRLEQEARGRLERQKILDQSEAEKARRELLELEALSTAVESTGTAKAEAESRAEALRIEGEGSVLQAKLKAEALAIETEAELQRVQKVRELELAYARSQLELEVSKAQQLAEVEVNKFKQMTEALGPSTIRDLAVAGPEMQVKLLQSLGLKSALITDGSTPINLFNTALGLLGVGSE
;
A
#
# COMPACT_ATOMS: atom_id res chain seq x y z
N LEU A 1 -124.41 -13.95 -28.33
CA LEU A 1 -123.47 -14.97 -27.81
C LEU A 1 -124.27 -16.05 -27.09
N VAL A 2 -124.28 -17.27 -27.61
CA VAL A 2 -124.94 -18.42 -26.97
C VAL A 2 -123.92 -19.08 -26.05
N ARG A 3 -124.18 -19.09 -24.74
CA ARG A 3 -123.25 -19.60 -23.71
C ARG A 3 -123.73 -20.90 -23.05
N THR A 4 -124.90 -21.40 -23.44
CA THR A 4 -125.51 -22.60 -22.90
C THR A 4 -124.84 -23.85 -23.46
N VAL A 5 -124.50 -24.79 -22.58
CA VAL A 5 -123.91 -26.08 -22.98
C VAL A 5 -124.99 -26.93 -23.68
N GLY A 6 -124.80 -27.24 -24.96
CA GLY A 6 -125.73 -28.04 -25.75
C GLY A 6 -125.58 -27.80 -27.26
N ALA A 7 -126.30 -28.59 -28.07
CA ALA A 7 -126.34 -28.36 -29.51
C ALA A 7 -127.14 -27.08 -29.80
N TYR A 8 -126.53 -26.15 -30.54
CA TYR A 8 -127.19 -24.95 -31.04
C TYR A 8 -127.62 -25.16 -32.50
N LEU A 9 -128.87 -24.85 -32.81
CA LEU A 9 -129.37 -24.85 -34.18
C LEU A 9 -129.63 -23.38 -34.58
N PRO A 10 -128.83 -22.80 -35.49
CA PRO A 10 -129.05 -21.43 -35.95
C PRO A 10 -130.42 -21.26 -36.62
N ALA A 11 -131.10 -20.16 -36.35
CA ALA A 11 -132.33 -19.80 -37.06
C ALA A 11 -132.03 -19.30 -38.49
N VAL A 12 -133.05 -19.20 -39.35
CA VAL A 12 -132.91 -18.83 -40.78
C VAL A 12 -132.27 -17.45 -41.01
N PHE A 13 -132.27 -16.59 -40.00
CA PHE A 13 -131.69 -15.24 -40.03
C PHE A 13 -130.39 -15.12 -39.21
N GLU A 14 -129.82 -16.23 -38.76
CA GLU A 14 -128.60 -16.25 -37.94
C GLU A 14 -127.44 -16.87 -38.70
N GLU A 15 -126.35 -16.12 -38.80
CA GLU A 15 -125.09 -16.61 -39.33
C GLU A 15 -124.12 -16.82 -38.16
N VAL A 16 -123.56 -18.02 -38.06
CA VAL A 16 -122.51 -18.33 -37.08
C VAL A 16 -121.22 -17.71 -37.58
N LEU A 17 -120.82 -16.58 -36.97
CA LEU A 17 -119.61 -15.87 -37.37
C LEU A 17 -118.34 -16.57 -36.86
N ASP A 18 -118.33 -17.00 -35.60
CA ASP A 18 -117.13 -17.57 -34.98
C ASP A 18 -117.47 -18.50 -33.81
N LEU A 19 -116.58 -19.45 -33.53
CA LEU A 19 -116.61 -20.36 -32.38
C LEU A 19 -115.43 -20.01 -31.48
N VAL A 20 -115.71 -19.35 -30.36
CA VAL A 20 -114.68 -18.84 -29.45
C VAL A 20 -114.56 -19.74 -28.23
N ASP A 21 -113.37 -20.28 -28.01
CA ASP A 21 -113.06 -21.07 -26.82
C ASP A 21 -113.00 -20.18 -25.56
N ALA A 22 -113.44 -20.74 -24.42
CA ALA A 22 -113.33 -20.06 -23.14
C ALA A 22 -111.85 -19.99 -22.70
N VAL A 23 -111.41 -18.80 -22.27
CA VAL A 23 -110.07 -18.64 -21.71
C VAL A 23 -110.09 -19.09 -20.26
N ILE A 24 -109.31 -20.14 -19.95
CA ILE A 24 -109.17 -20.66 -18.60
C ILE A 24 -108.23 -19.76 -17.82
N LEU A 25 -108.73 -19.15 -16.74
CA LEU A 25 -107.95 -18.30 -15.87
C LEU A 25 -107.43 -19.11 -14.68
N THR A 26 -106.14 -18.98 -14.41
CA THR A 26 -105.47 -19.53 -13.23
C THR A 26 -105.09 -18.40 -12.26
N GLU A 27 -104.81 -18.72 -11.00
CA GLU A 27 -104.36 -17.72 -10.01
C GLU A 27 -103.12 -16.93 -10.48
N LYS A 28 -102.40 -17.44 -11.48
CA LYS A 28 -101.20 -16.83 -12.06
C LYS A 28 -101.46 -15.99 -13.31
N THR A 29 -102.69 -15.93 -13.82
CA THR A 29 -103.03 -15.30 -15.11
C THR A 29 -104.32 -14.49 -15.00
N ALA A 30 -104.28 -13.25 -15.45
CA ALA A 30 -105.45 -12.40 -15.62
C ALA A 30 -105.69 -12.11 -17.11
N LEU A 31 -106.95 -11.92 -17.50
CA LEU A 31 -107.33 -11.53 -18.87
C LEU A 31 -107.47 -10.02 -18.95
N HIS A 32 -106.75 -9.39 -19.88
CA HIS A 32 -106.86 -7.96 -20.15
C HIS A 32 -107.87 -7.72 -21.27
N LEU A 33 -108.97 -7.04 -20.92
CA LEU A 33 -110.09 -6.75 -21.82
C LEU A 33 -110.25 -5.26 -22.03
N ARG A 34 -110.75 -4.91 -23.22
CA ARG A 34 -111.16 -3.55 -23.61
C ARG A 34 -112.59 -3.53 -24.13
N ALA A 35 -113.41 -2.58 -23.70
CA ALA A 35 -114.77 -2.41 -24.21
C ALA A 35 -114.79 -1.73 -25.59
N ARG A 36 -115.46 -2.33 -26.57
CA ARG A 36 -115.67 -1.74 -27.91
C ARG A 36 -116.86 -0.79 -27.97
N GLN A 37 -117.85 -0.98 -27.11
CA GLN A 37 -119.04 -0.13 -27.01
C GLN A 37 -119.45 0.05 -25.54
N ASN A 38 -120.38 0.94 -25.25
CA ASN A 38 -120.97 1.04 -23.92
C ASN A 38 -121.90 -0.16 -23.69
N PHE A 39 -121.57 -1.03 -22.74
CA PHE A 39 -122.38 -2.20 -22.40
C PHE A 39 -122.27 -2.53 -20.91
N ARG A 40 -123.06 -3.49 -20.43
CA ARG A 40 -122.90 -4.05 -19.09
C ARG A 40 -122.25 -5.42 -19.20
N ASP A 41 -121.15 -5.60 -18.48
CA ASP A 41 -120.44 -6.87 -18.47
C ASP A 41 -121.27 -7.98 -17.81
N LEU A 42 -120.80 -9.22 -17.91
CA LEU A 42 -121.46 -10.40 -17.34
C LEU A 42 -121.71 -10.26 -15.82
N ARG A 43 -120.93 -9.42 -15.12
CA ARG A 43 -121.00 -9.18 -13.67
C ARG A 43 -121.91 -7.99 -13.33
N GLY A 44 -122.53 -7.35 -14.32
CA GLY A 44 -123.41 -6.19 -14.14
C GLY A 44 -122.67 -4.85 -14.01
N VAL A 45 -121.35 -4.81 -14.22
CA VAL A 45 -120.56 -3.57 -14.20
C VAL A 45 -120.77 -2.83 -15.53
N SER A 46 -121.13 -1.55 -15.46
CA SER A 46 -121.31 -0.73 -16.66
C SER A 46 -119.97 -0.27 -17.20
N ARG A 47 -119.60 -0.75 -18.39
CA ARG A 47 -118.35 -0.44 -19.08
C ARG A 47 -118.58 0.60 -20.18
N ARG A 48 -117.66 1.54 -20.31
CA ARG A 48 -117.68 2.55 -21.39
C ARG A 48 -116.76 2.17 -22.53
N THR A 49 -117.05 2.64 -23.74
CA THR A 49 -116.19 2.43 -24.92
C THR A 49 -114.74 2.87 -24.63
N GLY A 50 -113.79 1.98 -24.89
CA GLY A 50 -112.36 2.19 -24.66
C GLY A 50 -111.88 1.95 -23.23
N GLU A 51 -112.79 1.66 -22.29
CA GLU A 51 -112.42 1.28 -20.93
C GLU A 51 -111.69 -0.07 -20.93
N GLU A 52 -110.60 -0.17 -20.18
CA GLU A 52 -109.79 -1.38 -20.03
C GLU A 52 -109.87 -1.89 -18.59
N TRP A 53 -109.97 -3.21 -18.43
CA TRP A 53 -109.98 -3.85 -17.11
C TRP A 53 -109.36 -5.24 -17.17
N LEU A 54 -109.07 -5.79 -15.98
CA LEU A 54 -108.62 -7.18 -15.83
C LEU A 54 -109.76 -8.06 -15.34
N VAL A 55 -109.81 -9.29 -15.84
CA VAL A 55 -110.64 -10.38 -15.31
C VAL A 55 -109.70 -11.40 -14.68
N THR A 56 -109.92 -11.70 -13.41
CA THR A 56 -109.11 -12.63 -12.63
C THR A 56 -109.93 -13.87 -12.25
N VAL A 57 -109.29 -14.89 -11.68
CA VAL A 57 -109.98 -16.09 -11.19
C VAL A 57 -110.99 -15.79 -10.09
N GLN A 58 -110.77 -14.72 -9.31
CA GLN A 58 -111.74 -14.28 -8.30
C GLN A 58 -113.07 -13.84 -8.92
N ASP A 59 -113.03 -13.43 -10.19
CA ASP A 59 -114.22 -13.04 -10.94
C ASP A 59 -114.89 -14.25 -11.60
N THR A 60 -114.12 -15.03 -12.38
CA THR A 60 -114.59 -16.20 -13.14
C THR A 60 -113.45 -17.15 -13.46
N GLU A 61 -113.65 -18.46 -13.28
CA GLU A 61 -112.66 -19.50 -13.61
C GLU A 61 -112.41 -19.65 -15.13
N ALA A 62 -113.46 -19.47 -15.93
CA ALA A 62 -113.39 -19.46 -17.39
C ALA A 62 -114.16 -18.27 -17.93
N HIS A 63 -113.48 -17.40 -18.68
CA HIS A 63 -114.10 -16.22 -19.30
C HIS A 63 -114.27 -16.44 -20.79
N VAL A 64 -115.51 -16.30 -21.26
CA VAL A 64 -115.82 -16.27 -22.69
C VAL A 64 -115.99 -14.80 -23.08
N PRO A 65 -115.09 -14.23 -23.91
CA PRO A 65 -115.17 -12.84 -24.35
C PRO A 65 -116.53 -12.55 -25.00
N ASP A 66 -117.18 -11.46 -24.58
CA ASP A 66 -118.44 -11.02 -25.18
C ASP A 66 -118.23 -10.31 -26.52
N VAL A 67 -119.30 -10.12 -27.30
CA VAL A 67 -119.24 -9.47 -28.63
C VAL A 67 -118.69 -8.03 -28.56
N TYR A 68 -118.91 -7.35 -27.43
CA TYR A 68 -118.46 -5.99 -27.17
C TYR A 68 -117.12 -5.93 -26.41
N GLU A 69 -116.51 -7.07 -26.11
CA GLU A 69 -115.21 -7.17 -25.45
C GLU A 69 -114.12 -7.49 -26.48
N GLU A 70 -112.97 -6.85 -26.31
CA GLU A 70 -111.77 -7.14 -27.08
C GLU A 70 -110.69 -7.63 -26.14
N VAL A 71 -110.16 -8.82 -26.39
CA VAL A 71 -109.04 -9.40 -25.63
C VAL A 71 -107.75 -8.77 -26.11
N LEU A 72 -107.07 -8.03 -25.23
CA LEU A 72 -105.75 -7.45 -25.52
C LEU A 72 -104.62 -8.45 -25.24
N GLY A 73 -104.77 -9.28 -24.21
CA GLY A 73 -103.77 -10.30 -23.86
C GLY A 73 -103.96 -10.91 -22.48
N ILE A 74 -103.04 -11.80 -22.11
CA ILE A 74 -102.97 -12.45 -20.81
C ILE A 74 -101.86 -11.78 -20.00
N VAL A 75 -102.19 -11.32 -18.80
CA VAL A 75 -101.25 -10.67 -17.86
C VAL A 75 -100.82 -11.68 -16.80
N PRO A 76 -99.52 -12.02 -16.70
CA PRO A 76 -99.03 -12.90 -15.65
C PRO A 76 -99.03 -12.19 -14.28
N ILE A 77 -99.18 -12.96 -13.21
CA ILE A 77 -99.07 -12.44 -11.84
C ILE A 77 -97.63 -11.97 -11.58
N THR A 78 -97.49 -10.77 -11.02
CA THR A 78 -96.21 -10.26 -10.55
C THR A 78 -96.06 -10.67 -9.08
N THR A 79 -95.11 -11.56 -8.81
CA THR A 79 -94.81 -12.05 -7.45
C THR A 79 -93.59 -11.34 -6.89
N LEU A 80 -93.75 -10.69 -5.75
CA LEU A 80 -92.70 -10.01 -5.02
C LEU A 80 -92.25 -10.89 -3.84
N GLY A 81 -90.95 -11.18 -3.74
CA GLY A 81 -90.39 -11.94 -2.61
C GLY A 81 -90.23 -11.10 -1.33
N PRO A 82 -89.79 -11.70 -0.20
CA PRO A 82 -89.62 -11.02 1.08
C PRO A 82 -88.66 -9.82 1.03
N HIS A 83 -87.56 -9.95 0.26
CA HIS A 83 -86.53 -8.91 0.10
C HIS A 83 -86.61 -8.23 -1.26
N ASN A 84 -87.80 -8.16 -1.87
CA ASN A 84 -87.98 -7.50 -3.15
C ASN A 84 -88.93 -6.31 -3.00
N TYR A 85 -88.73 -5.30 -3.84
CA TYR A 85 -89.65 -4.18 -4.02
C TYR A 85 -89.77 -3.82 -5.50
N CYS A 86 -90.82 -3.10 -5.87
CA CYS A 86 -90.95 -2.56 -7.21
C CYS A 86 -91.64 -1.20 -7.20
N VAL A 87 -91.36 -0.40 -8.23
CA VAL A 87 -91.97 0.92 -8.41
C VAL A 87 -92.91 0.85 -9.61
N ILE A 88 -94.19 1.08 -9.35
CA ILE A 88 -95.25 1.13 -10.35
C ILE A 88 -95.41 2.59 -10.80
N LEU A 89 -95.29 2.81 -12.11
CA LEU A 89 -95.61 4.09 -12.74
C LEU A 89 -97.09 4.13 -13.08
N ASP A 90 -97.68 5.31 -12.97
CA ASP A 90 -99.07 5.61 -13.32
C ASP A 90 -100.09 4.72 -12.57
N PRO A 91 -99.97 4.57 -11.23
CA PRO A 91 -100.76 3.63 -10.45
C PRO A 91 -102.25 3.94 -10.51
N VAL A 92 -103.07 2.90 -10.49
CA VAL A 92 -104.53 3.06 -10.44
C VAL A 92 -104.97 3.45 -9.03
N GLY A 93 -105.64 4.58 -8.91
CA GLY A 93 -106.20 5.06 -7.64
C GLY A 93 -107.47 4.30 -7.23
N LEU A 94 -108.03 4.65 -6.07
CA LEU A 94 -109.32 4.09 -5.60
C LEU A 94 -110.48 4.39 -6.57
N ASP A 95 -110.34 5.43 -7.39
CA ASP A 95 -111.31 5.84 -8.40
C ASP A 95 -111.29 4.97 -9.67
N GLY A 96 -110.46 3.92 -9.72
CA GLY A 96 -110.34 3.01 -10.87
C GLY A 96 -109.68 3.64 -12.11
N LYS A 97 -109.00 4.80 -11.95
CA LYS A 97 -108.27 5.50 -13.01
C LYS A 97 -106.80 5.65 -12.68
N ASN A 98 -105.96 5.62 -13.73
CA ASN A 98 -104.51 5.80 -13.63
C ASN A 98 -104.15 7.23 -13.22
N GLN A 99 -103.29 7.35 -12.22
CA GLN A 99 -102.74 8.63 -11.77
C GLN A 99 -101.47 8.93 -12.58
N LEU A 100 -101.65 9.53 -13.76
CA LEU A 100 -100.55 9.84 -14.68
C LEU A 100 -99.45 10.66 -14.01
N GLY A 101 -98.20 10.23 -14.16
CA GLY A 101 -97.01 10.87 -13.61
C GLY A 101 -96.74 10.56 -12.14
N GLN A 102 -97.63 9.86 -11.44
CA GLN A 102 -97.37 9.40 -10.07
C GLN A 102 -96.62 8.06 -10.06
N LYS A 103 -95.92 7.81 -8.95
CA LYS A 103 -95.19 6.58 -8.71
C LYS A 103 -95.64 5.96 -7.39
N ARG A 104 -95.84 4.64 -7.37
CA ARG A 104 -96.21 3.89 -6.17
C ARG A 104 -95.20 2.78 -5.91
N VAL A 105 -94.62 2.78 -4.72
CA VAL A 105 -93.70 1.74 -4.27
C VAL A 105 -94.51 0.61 -3.62
N VAL A 106 -94.29 -0.62 -4.07
CA VAL A 106 -94.84 -1.83 -3.46
C VAL A 106 -93.67 -2.63 -2.89
N LYS A 107 -93.73 -2.93 -1.58
CA LYS A 107 -92.72 -3.71 -0.85
C LYS A 107 -93.35 -4.88 -0.09
N GLY A 108 -92.53 -5.90 0.17
CA GLY A 108 -92.88 -7.09 0.93
C GLY A 108 -93.52 -8.18 0.08
N GLU A 109 -93.72 -9.37 0.67
CA GLU A 109 -94.26 -10.52 -0.04
C GLU A 109 -95.70 -10.26 -0.51
N LYS A 110 -95.86 -9.98 -1.80
CA LYS A 110 -97.13 -9.65 -2.42
C LYS A 110 -97.19 -10.22 -3.82
N SER A 111 -98.31 -10.84 -4.13
CA SER A 111 -98.63 -11.28 -5.48
C SER A 111 -99.77 -10.41 -5.99
N PHE A 112 -99.53 -9.69 -7.08
CA PHE A 112 -100.53 -8.78 -7.65
C PHE A 112 -100.44 -8.74 -9.17
N PHE A 113 -101.54 -8.35 -9.82
CA PHE A 113 -101.58 -8.07 -11.25
C PHE A 113 -101.40 -6.57 -11.48
N LEU A 114 -100.55 -6.21 -12.45
CA LEU A 114 -100.41 -4.83 -12.91
C LEU A 114 -101.70 -4.42 -13.60
N GLN A 115 -102.35 -3.36 -13.11
CA GLN A 115 -103.59 -2.87 -13.69
C GLN A 115 -103.35 -2.31 -15.10
N PRO A 116 -104.39 -2.20 -15.95
CA PRO A 116 -104.25 -1.60 -17.27
C PRO A 116 -103.62 -0.21 -17.20
N GLY A 117 -102.57 0.02 -17.99
CA GLY A 117 -101.79 1.26 -17.99
C GLY A 117 -100.74 1.40 -16.87
N GLU A 118 -100.67 0.46 -15.92
CA GLU A 118 -99.54 0.38 -14.97
C GLU A 118 -98.33 -0.28 -15.63
N ARG A 119 -97.14 0.20 -15.26
CA ARG A 119 -95.86 -0.36 -15.72
C ARG A 119 -94.83 -0.30 -14.62
N LEU A 120 -93.91 -1.27 -14.59
CA LEU A 120 -92.79 -1.28 -13.66
C LEU A 120 -91.67 -0.38 -14.19
N GLU A 121 -91.13 0.50 -13.35
CA GLU A 121 -90.06 1.43 -13.76
C GLU A 121 -88.74 0.71 -14.05
N ARG A 122 -88.29 -0.15 -13.14
CA ARG A 122 -87.03 -0.92 -13.25
C ARG A 122 -87.25 -2.41 -12.97
N GLY A 123 -88.45 -2.92 -13.26
CA GLY A 123 -88.84 -4.28 -12.91
C GLY A 123 -88.91 -4.51 -11.39
N ILE A 124 -88.67 -5.76 -11.00
CA ILE A 124 -88.56 -6.19 -9.59
C ILE A 124 -87.11 -5.95 -9.14
N GLN A 125 -86.93 -5.22 -8.05
CA GLN A 125 -85.64 -4.85 -7.47
C GLN A 125 -85.48 -5.51 -6.10
N ASP A 126 -84.24 -5.76 -5.71
CA ASP A 126 -83.92 -6.25 -4.37
C ASP A 126 -83.81 -5.09 -3.38
N VAL A 127 -84.31 -5.31 -2.17
CA VAL A 127 -84.22 -4.34 -1.05
C VAL A 127 -82.75 -4.14 -0.68
N TYR A 128 -82.37 -2.91 -0.37
CA TYR A 128 -81.00 -2.62 0.04
C TYR A 128 -80.77 -3.09 1.47
N VAL A 129 -80.03 -4.19 1.64
CA VAL A 129 -79.63 -4.70 2.95
C VAL A 129 -78.27 -4.10 3.29
N LEU A 130 -78.24 -3.08 4.16
CA LEU A 130 -77.02 -2.40 4.55
C LEU A 130 -76.40 -3.07 5.77
N SER A 131 -75.12 -3.39 5.68
CA SER A 131 -74.28 -3.78 6.82
C SER A 131 -73.86 -2.56 7.65
N GLU A 132 -73.30 -2.76 8.85
CA GLU A 132 -72.75 -1.67 9.69
C GLU A 132 -71.69 -0.80 8.98
N GLN A 133 -70.99 -1.37 7.99
CA GLN A 133 -69.97 -0.71 7.21
C GLN A 133 -70.47 -0.15 5.87
N GLN A 134 -71.77 -0.31 5.57
CA GLN A 134 -72.39 0.18 4.34
C GLN A 134 -73.34 1.32 4.65
N GLY A 135 -73.46 2.24 3.69
CA GLY A 135 -74.42 3.31 3.73
C GLY A 135 -74.90 3.70 2.35
N LEU A 136 -76.06 4.33 2.27
CA LEU A 136 -76.61 4.84 1.02
C LEU A 136 -76.65 6.36 1.07
N LEU A 137 -76.07 6.99 0.06
CA LEU A 137 -76.25 8.41 -0.19
C LEU A 137 -77.56 8.60 -0.95
N LEU A 138 -78.51 9.26 -0.30
CA LEU A 138 -79.85 9.52 -0.81
C LEU A 138 -79.95 10.98 -1.25
N ARG A 139 -80.80 11.23 -2.25
CA ARG A 139 -81.17 12.57 -2.71
C ARG A 139 -82.69 12.70 -2.76
N ALA A 140 -83.23 13.75 -2.14
CA ALA A 140 -84.64 14.07 -2.22
C ALA A 140 -84.97 14.66 -3.60
N LEU A 141 -85.93 14.07 -4.31
CA LEU A 141 -86.48 14.63 -5.55
C LEU A 141 -87.61 15.63 -5.26
N GLN A 142 -88.32 15.42 -4.16
CA GLN A 142 -89.44 16.24 -3.69
C GLN A 142 -89.31 16.46 -2.17
N PRO A 143 -89.90 17.52 -1.61
CA PRO A 143 -89.93 17.69 -0.16
C PRO A 143 -90.62 16.48 0.48
N LEU A 144 -89.95 15.89 1.46
CA LEU A 144 -90.43 14.72 2.18
C LEU A 144 -90.04 14.82 3.65
N GLU A 145 -90.86 14.20 4.50
CA GLU A 145 -90.58 13.99 5.92
C GLU A 145 -90.35 12.49 6.09
N GLU A 146 -89.13 12.11 6.47
CA GLU A 146 -88.74 10.72 6.72
C GLU A 146 -88.45 10.56 8.22
N GLY A 147 -88.99 9.50 8.84
CA GLY A 147 -88.77 9.18 10.26
C GLY A 147 -89.97 8.46 10.90
N GLU A 148 -89.69 7.55 11.84
CA GLU A 148 -90.70 7.00 12.76
C GLU A 148 -91.12 8.06 13.79
N GLU A 149 -92.23 7.83 14.50
CA GLU A 149 -92.96 8.80 15.36
C GLU A 149 -92.15 9.35 16.57
N GLY A 150 -91.06 10.06 16.30
CA GLY A 150 -90.17 10.70 17.28
C GLY A 150 -89.04 11.53 16.64
N GLU A 151 -88.53 11.15 15.46
CA GLU A 151 -87.42 11.83 14.78
C GLU A 151 -87.73 12.03 13.28
N LYS A 152 -88.75 12.85 12.98
CA LYS A 152 -89.06 13.21 11.59
C LYS A 152 -88.04 14.22 11.08
N VAL A 153 -87.17 13.79 10.17
CA VAL A 153 -86.24 14.66 9.46
C VAL A 153 -86.93 15.15 8.18
N SER A 154 -87.03 16.47 8.05
CA SER A 154 -87.56 17.12 6.84
C SER A 154 -86.41 17.33 5.85
N HIS A 155 -86.57 16.82 4.63
CA HIS A 155 -85.63 17.01 3.54
C HIS A 155 -86.26 17.89 2.46
N GLN A 156 -85.54 18.92 2.03
CA GLN A 156 -85.95 19.75 0.89
C GLN A 156 -85.59 19.06 -0.43
N ALA A 157 -86.23 19.49 -1.52
CA ALA A 157 -85.89 18.99 -2.83
C ALA A 157 -84.42 19.32 -3.18
N GLY A 158 -83.65 18.29 -3.52
CA GLY A 158 -82.21 18.38 -3.80
C GLY A 158 -81.30 18.09 -2.62
N ASP A 159 -81.83 18.03 -1.39
CA ASP A 159 -81.03 17.69 -0.21
C ASP A 159 -80.48 16.27 -0.31
N ARG A 160 -79.24 16.10 0.18
CA ARG A 160 -78.56 14.82 0.24
C ARG A 160 -78.29 14.43 1.67
N TRP A 161 -78.53 13.17 2.00
CA TRP A 161 -78.20 12.61 3.31
C TRP A 161 -77.71 11.18 3.19
N LEU A 162 -77.00 10.73 4.21
CA LEU A 162 -76.43 9.39 4.28
C LEU A 162 -77.16 8.58 5.34
N ILE A 163 -77.73 7.45 4.94
CA ILE A 163 -78.21 6.43 5.87
C ILE A 163 -77.11 5.38 6.08
N ARG A 164 -76.94 4.90 7.31
CA ARG A 164 -75.93 3.90 7.69
C ARG A 164 -76.64 2.64 8.18
N GLY A 165 -76.10 1.48 7.85
CA GLY A 165 -76.59 0.21 8.39
C GLY A 165 -76.30 0.03 9.89
N PRO A 166 -76.78 -1.07 10.51
CA PRO A 166 -77.43 -2.20 9.86
C PRO A 166 -78.95 -1.99 9.69
N LEU A 167 -79.43 -1.91 8.44
CA LEU A 167 -80.87 -1.68 8.17
C LEU A 167 -81.25 -2.14 6.75
N GLU A 168 -82.52 -2.52 6.56
CA GLU A 168 -83.11 -2.78 5.24
C GLU A 168 -83.82 -1.54 4.71
N TYR A 169 -83.30 -0.95 3.62
CA TYR A 169 -83.84 0.28 3.05
C TYR A 169 -84.55 0.03 1.72
N VAL A 170 -85.76 0.57 1.60
CA VAL A 170 -86.51 0.64 0.34
C VAL A 170 -86.68 2.11 -0.02
N PRO A 171 -86.13 2.58 -1.16
CA PRO A 171 -86.26 3.97 -1.55
C PRO A 171 -87.73 4.33 -1.78
N SER A 172 -88.15 5.43 -1.16
CA SER A 172 -89.46 6.02 -1.41
C SER A 172 -89.55 6.56 -2.85
N ALA A 173 -90.77 6.72 -3.37
CA ALA A 173 -91.00 7.28 -4.71
C ALA A 173 -90.38 8.69 -4.91
N LYS A 174 -90.15 9.40 -3.81
CA LYS A 174 -89.60 10.77 -3.78
C LYS A 174 -88.08 10.81 -3.54
N VAL A 175 -87.43 9.66 -3.34
CA VAL A 175 -86.02 9.55 -2.99
C VAL A 175 -85.29 8.81 -4.10
N GLU A 176 -84.10 9.29 -4.43
CA GLU A 176 -83.20 8.64 -5.36
C GLU A 176 -81.93 8.20 -4.62
N VAL A 177 -81.51 6.96 -4.86
CA VAL A 177 -80.22 6.43 -4.38
C VAL A 177 -79.12 6.93 -5.34
N VAL A 178 -78.23 7.78 -4.84
CA VAL A 178 -77.15 8.40 -5.63
C VAL A 178 -75.91 7.53 -5.66
N GLU A 179 -75.49 7.02 -4.50
CA GLU A 179 -74.22 6.32 -4.33
C GLU A 179 -74.36 5.29 -3.20
N GLU A 180 -73.89 4.06 -3.43
CA GLU A 180 -73.67 3.09 -2.38
C GLU A 180 -72.26 3.30 -1.82
N ARG A 181 -72.17 3.62 -0.53
CA ARG A 181 -70.92 3.96 0.15
C ARG A 181 -70.49 2.83 1.07
N GLN A 182 -69.22 2.48 0.96
CA GLN A 182 -68.55 1.57 1.87
C GLN A 182 -67.64 2.35 2.82
N ALA A 183 -67.63 1.97 4.10
CA ALA A 183 -66.64 2.45 5.04
C ALA A 183 -65.25 1.97 4.62
N ILE A 184 -64.29 2.89 4.59
CA ILE A 184 -62.92 2.61 4.19
C ILE A 184 -62.16 2.16 5.44
N PRO A 185 -61.67 0.90 5.51
CA PRO A 185 -60.87 0.45 6.64
C PRO A 185 -59.53 1.17 6.62
N LEU A 186 -59.19 1.84 7.72
CA LEU A 186 -57.94 2.56 7.91
C LEU A 186 -57.26 2.04 9.17
N ASP A 187 -55.98 1.70 9.03
CA ASP A 187 -55.12 1.34 10.15
C ASP A 187 -54.64 2.60 10.90
N GLU A 188 -54.02 2.43 12.08
CA GLU A 188 -53.59 3.53 12.97
C GLU A 188 -52.68 4.56 12.25
N ASN A 189 -51.83 4.09 11.35
CA ASN A 189 -50.86 4.90 10.59
C ASN A 189 -51.30 5.21 9.15
N GLU A 190 -52.52 4.84 8.78
CA GLU A 190 -53.09 5.08 7.45
C GLU A 190 -54.20 6.14 7.50
N GLY A 191 -54.45 6.75 6.36
CA GLY A 191 -55.51 7.73 6.24
C GLY A 191 -55.91 8.03 4.81
N ILE A 192 -56.96 8.82 4.67
CA ILE A 192 -57.47 9.36 3.41
C ILE A 192 -57.63 10.88 3.47
N TYR A 193 -57.53 11.52 2.32
CA TYR A 193 -57.91 12.92 2.18
C TYR A 193 -59.39 13.02 1.83
N VAL A 194 -60.11 13.81 2.61
CA VAL A 194 -61.54 14.09 2.38
C VAL A 194 -61.72 15.58 2.14
N GLN A 195 -62.51 15.90 1.12
CA GLN A 195 -62.94 17.26 0.81
C GLN A 195 -64.43 17.37 1.09
N ASP A 196 -64.79 18.37 1.89
CA ASP A 196 -66.17 18.77 2.07
C ASP A 196 -66.60 19.63 0.86
N VAL A 197 -67.66 19.22 0.17
CA VAL A 197 -68.20 19.84 -1.04
C VAL A 197 -68.90 21.17 -0.72
N LYS A 198 -69.47 21.33 0.48
CA LYS A 198 -70.13 22.58 0.90
C LYS A 198 -69.12 23.63 1.30
N THR A 199 -68.13 23.25 2.11
CA THR A 199 -67.15 24.21 2.65
C THR A 199 -65.90 24.33 1.77
N GLY A 200 -65.66 23.38 0.86
CA GLY A 200 -64.42 23.24 0.09
C GLY A 200 -63.21 22.81 0.94
N ARG A 201 -63.39 22.60 2.25
CA ARG A 201 -62.29 22.34 3.18
C ARG A 201 -61.77 20.92 3.00
N VAL A 202 -60.49 20.79 2.69
CA VAL A 202 -59.78 19.52 2.64
C VAL A 202 -59.14 19.22 4.00
N ARG A 203 -59.27 17.98 4.47
CA ARG A 203 -58.60 17.48 5.67
C ARG A 203 -58.14 16.04 5.48
N ALA A 204 -57.11 15.64 6.24
CA ALA A 204 -56.68 14.25 6.34
C ALA A 204 -57.43 13.59 7.51
N VAL A 205 -57.99 12.40 7.29
CA VAL A 205 -58.58 11.56 8.34
C VAL A 205 -57.69 10.33 8.47
N ILE A 206 -57.19 10.08 9.67
CA ILE A 206 -56.20 9.03 9.98
C ILE A 206 -56.66 8.18 11.16
N GLY A 207 -56.31 6.90 11.14
CA GLY A 207 -56.27 6.04 12.33
C GLY A 207 -57.53 5.22 12.67
N SER A 208 -58.66 5.45 12.01
CA SER A 208 -59.88 4.65 12.25
C SER A 208 -60.70 4.48 10.98
N THR A 209 -61.40 3.36 10.88
CA THR A 209 -62.33 3.08 9.78
C THR A 209 -63.30 4.25 9.60
N TYR A 210 -63.28 4.83 8.40
CA TYR A 210 -64.02 6.06 8.14
C TYR A 210 -64.98 5.89 6.97
N MET A 211 -66.22 6.33 7.19
CA MET A 211 -67.23 6.44 6.14
C MET A 211 -67.45 7.92 5.84
N LEU A 212 -67.25 8.30 4.57
CA LEU A 212 -67.44 9.66 4.08
C LEU A 212 -68.86 10.15 4.39
N THR A 213 -68.97 11.35 4.96
CA THR A 213 -70.28 11.96 5.22
C THR A 213 -70.98 12.41 3.94
N GLN A 214 -72.28 12.74 4.01
CA GLN A 214 -73.10 13.11 2.85
C GLN A 214 -72.52 14.24 1.97
N ASP A 215 -71.73 15.13 2.58
CA ASP A 215 -71.13 16.30 1.94
C ASP A 215 -69.64 16.09 1.63
N GLU A 216 -69.10 14.91 1.89
CA GLU A 216 -67.69 14.59 1.67
C GLU A 216 -67.46 13.74 0.43
N VAL A 217 -66.34 14.01 -0.23
CA VAL A 217 -65.78 13.23 -1.33
C VAL A 217 -64.29 12.98 -1.07
N LEU A 218 -63.76 11.89 -1.62
CA LEU A 218 -62.32 11.63 -1.59
C LEU A 218 -61.60 12.69 -2.43
N TRP A 219 -60.53 13.25 -1.87
CA TRP A 219 -59.70 14.24 -2.53
C TRP A 219 -58.37 13.62 -2.96
N GLU A 220 -57.97 13.88 -4.19
CA GLU A 220 -56.70 13.40 -4.72
C GLU A 220 -55.60 14.43 -4.46
N LYS A 221 -54.54 13.99 -3.78
CA LYS A 221 -53.35 14.81 -3.59
C LYS A 221 -52.34 14.55 -4.70
N GLU A 222 -52.02 15.58 -5.46
CA GLU A 222 -50.95 15.52 -6.46
C GLU A 222 -49.60 15.90 -5.83
N LEU A 223 -48.58 15.11 -6.15
CA LEU A 223 -47.19 15.36 -5.76
C LEU A 223 -46.34 15.60 -7.02
N PRO A 224 -45.26 16.37 -6.93
CA PRO A 224 -44.30 16.46 -8.02
C PRO A 224 -43.75 15.06 -8.38
N PRO A 225 -43.52 14.75 -9.67
CA PRO A 225 -43.16 13.39 -10.11
C PRO A 225 -41.86 12.90 -9.45
N GLY A 226 -40.89 13.80 -9.23
CA GLY A 226 -39.66 13.45 -8.53
C GLY A 226 -39.84 13.06 -7.05
N VAL A 227 -40.92 13.50 -6.39
CA VAL A 227 -41.25 13.07 -5.01
C VAL A 227 -41.90 11.70 -5.05
N GLU A 228 -42.81 11.46 -6.00
CA GLU A 228 -43.47 10.17 -6.18
C GLU A 228 -42.46 9.05 -6.47
N GLU A 229 -41.48 9.33 -7.33
CA GLU A 229 -40.36 8.42 -7.60
C GLU A 229 -39.57 8.08 -6.32
N LEU A 230 -39.28 9.09 -5.48
CA LEU A 230 -38.52 8.89 -4.25
C LEU A 230 -39.31 8.11 -3.18
N LEU A 231 -40.62 8.33 -3.09
CA LEU A 231 -41.50 7.58 -2.18
C LEU A 231 -41.64 6.11 -2.63
N ASN A 232 -41.75 5.88 -3.94
CA ASN A 232 -41.92 4.54 -4.49
C ASN A 232 -40.63 3.71 -4.46
N LYS A 233 -39.45 4.35 -4.45
CA LYS A 233 -38.18 3.64 -4.34
C LYS A 233 -38.05 2.84 -3.05
N GLY A 234 -38.73 3.25 -1.97
CA GLY A 234 -38.78 2.50 -0.70
C GLY A 234 -37.43 2.16 -0.07
N GLN A 235 -36.34 2.71 -0.62
CA GLN A 235 -34.97 2.44 -0.20
C GLN A 235 -34.71 3.14 1.12
N ASP A 236 -34.15 2.39 2.07
CA ASP A 236 -33.60 3.00 3.28
C ASP A 236 -32.27 3.67 2.89
N PRO A 237 -32.18 5.02 2.95
CA PRO A 237 -30.99 5.75 2.55
C PRO A 237 -29.75 5.43 3.40
N LEU A 238 -29.92 4.74 4.53
CA LEU A 238 -28.85 4.27 5.40
C LEU A 238 -28.46 2.81 5.10
N ALA A 239 -29.44 1.90 4.98
CA ALA A 239 -29.19 0.48 4.78
C ALA A 239 -28.75 0.13 3.36
N ASP A 240 -29.28 0.82 2.35
CA ASP A 240 -29.01 0.53 0.93
C ASP A 240 -27.75 1.25 0.40
N ARG A 241 -26.89 1.73 1.30
CA ARG A 241 -25.64 2.41 0.95
C ARG A 241 -24.60 1.41 0.46
N GLY A 242 -24.49 1.30 -0.85
CA GLY A 242 -23.47 0.47 -1.51
C GLY A 242 -24.06 -0.62 -2.38
N GLU A 243 -25.38 -0.84 -2.33
CA GLU A 243 -26.07 -1.44 -3.46
C GLU A 243 -25.93 -0.46 -4.63
N ARG A 244 -24.93 -0.70 -5.50
CA ARG A 244 -25.04 -0.25 -6.89
C ARG A 244 -26.42 -0.69 -7.36
N GLU A 245 -27.08 0.11 -8.18
CA GLU A 245 -28.27 -0.28 -8.93
C GLU A 245 -27.94 -1.57 -9.72
N THR A 246 -27.91 -2.72 -9.05
CA THR A 246 -28.00 -4.02 -9.67
C THR A 246 -29.38 -3.95 -10.25
N SER A 247 -29.41 -3.90 -11.57
CA SER A 247 -30.49 -4.20 -12.50
C SER A 247 -31.55 -5.15 -11.94
N LYS A 248 -32.25 -4.76 -10.88
CA LYS A 248 -33.60 -5.20 -10.59
C LYS A 248 -34.37 -4.44 -11.63
N THR A 249 -34.75 -5.14 -12.70
CA THR A 249 -35.82 -4.72 -13.61
C THR A 249 -36.80 -3.88 -12.80
N PRO A 250 -37.07 -2.62 -13.17
CA PRO A 250 -38.04 -1.81 -12.46
C PRO A 250 -39.33 -2.60 -12.51
N GLN A 251 -39.67 -3.29 -11.41
CA GLN A 251 -41.02 -3.80 -11.25
C GLN A 251 -41.89 -2.56 -11.41
N PRO A 252 -42.92 -2.60 -12.26
CA PRO A 252 -43.79 -1.45 -12.43
C PRO A 252 -44.29 -1.07 -11.04
N ALA A 253 -43.76 0.04 -10.50
CA ALA A 253 -44.10 0.50 -9.18
C ALA A 253 -45.63 0.61 -9.17
N ALA A 254 -46.27 -0.05 -8.20
CA ALA A 254 -47.72 -0.04 -8.11
C ALA A 254 -48.21 1.41 -8.16
N VAL A 255 -49.19 1.69 -9.02
CA VAL A 255 -49.72 3.04 -9.20
C VAL A 255 -50.20 3.54 -7.84
N ARG A 256 -49.64 4.66 -7.38
CA ARG A 256 -49.96 5.22 -6.07
C ARG A 256 -51.43 5.63 -6.03
N ASN A 257 -52.16 5.17 -5.01
CA ASN A 257 -53.48 5.70 -4.72
C ASN A 257 -53.36 7.14 -4.18
N LYS A 258 -53.77 8.12 -4.99
CA LYS A 258 -53.67 9.56 -4.69
C LYS A 258 -54.58 10.04 -3.56
N THR A 259 -55.63 9.28 -3.23
CA THR A 259 -56.58 9.63 -2.16
C THR A 259 -56.08 9.25 -0.78
N ARG A 260 -55.11 8.34 -0.68
CA ARG A 260 -54.50 7.94 0.59
C ARG A 260 -53.50 8.98 1.06
N VAL A 261 -53.49 9.22 2.37
CA VAL A 261 -52.55 10.11 3.04
C VAL A 261 -51.12 9.69 2.72
N VAL A 262 -50.31 10.67 2.35
CA VAL A 262 -48.91 10.45 2.04
C VAL A 262 -48.14 10.33 3.35
N SER A 263 -47.75 9.10 3.69
CA SER A 263 -46.86 8.81 4.80
C SER A 263 -45.45 8.49 4.32
N TYR A 264 -44.45 8.92 5.09
CA TYR A 264 -43.04 8.59 4.87
C TYR A 264 -42.39 8.25 6.20
N ARG A 265 -41.73 7.09 6.26
CA ARG A 265 -40.96 6.68 7.45
C ARG A 265 -39.61 7.36 7.40
N VAL A 266 -39.34 8.24 8.37
CA VAL A 266 -38.05 8.92 8.46
C VAL A 266 -37.02 7.94 9.00
N PRO A 267 -35.90 7.68 8.29
CA PRO A 267 -34.85 6.78 8.77
C PRO A 267 -34.24 7.25 10.09
N HIS A 268 -33.57 6.32 10.78
CA HIS A 268 -32.77 6.66 11.96
C HIS A 268 -31.69 7.69 11.61
N ASN A 269 -31.45 8.65 12.52
CA ASN A 269 -30.50 9.75 12.30
C ASN A 269 -30.77 10.53 11.02
N ALA A 270 -32.04 10.69 10.64
CA ALA A 270 -32.45 11.53 9.54
C ALA A 270 -33.47 12.58 10.01
N ALA A 271 -33.62 13.62 9.22
CA ALA A 271 -34.65 14.63 9.37
C ALA A 271 -35.35 14.85 8.03
N VAL A 272 -36.65 15.10 8.07
CA VAL A 272 -37.42 15.52 6.90
C VAL A 272 -38.03 16.87 7.19
N GLN A 273 -37.95 17.78 6.22
CA GLN A 273 -38.65 19.05 6.28
C GLN A 273 -39.96 18.94 5.50
N VAL A 274 -41.04 19.35 6.16
CA VAL A 274 -42.37 19.47 5.58
C VAL A 274 -42.75 20.94 5.59
N TYR A 275 -43.19 21.45 4.45
CA TYR A 275 -43.66 22.82 4.31
C TYR A 275 -45.17 22.84 4.12
N ASP A 276 -45.90 23.49 5.02
CA ASP A 276 -47.32 23.77 4.88
C ASP A 276 -47.51 25.06 4.07
N TYR A 277 -48.08 24.94 2.87
CA TYR A 277 -48.33 26.10 2.00
C TYR A 277 -49.48 26.98 2.48
N ARG A 278 -50.43 26.43 3.23
CA ARG A 278 -51.58 27.18 3.74
C ARG A 278 -51.18 28.02 4.95
N GLU A 279 -50.45 27.43 5.88
CA GLU A 279 -49.94 28.14 7.07
C GLU A 279 -48.63 28.89 6.84
N LYS A 280 -47.94 28.62 5.72
CA LYS A 280 -46.59 29.12 5.39
C LYS A 280 -45.56 28.80 6.46
N LYS A 281 -45.69 27.64 7.10
CA LYS A 281 -44.79 27.17 8.16
C LYS A 281 -44.04 25.94 7.70
N ALA A 282 -42.75 25.91 7.96
CA ALA A 282 -41.94 24.70 7.85
C ALA A 282 -41.89 24.00 9.21
N ARG A 283 -42.09 22.69 9.23
CA ARG A 283 -41.80 21.84 10.38
C ARG A 283 -40.79 20.77 9.98
N VAL A 284 -39.88 20.46 10.89
CA VAL A 284 -38.87 19.42 10.71
C VAL A 284 -39.21 18.28 11.63
N VAL A 285 -39.25 17.08 11.09
CA VAL A 285 -39.52 15.85 11.84
C VAL A 285 -38.26 14.99 11.82
N PHE A 286 -37.86 14.53 13.00
CA PHE A 286 -36.69 13.68 13.20
C PHE A 286 -37.08 12.21 13.20
N GLY A 287 -36.24 11.37 12.63
CA GLY A 287 -36.40 9.93 12.70
C GLY A 287 -36.15 9.36 14.11
N PRO A 288 -36.72 8.19 14.42
CA PRO A 288 -37.44 7.27 13.54
C PRO A 288 -38.98 7.43 13.58
N GLU A 289 -39.49 8.65 13.42
CA GLU A 289 -40.93 8.91 13.38
C GLU A 289 -41.52 8.78 11.96
N LEU A 290 -42.80 8.41 11.86
CA LEU A 290 -43.55 8.40 10.60
C LEU A 290 -44.20 9.78 10.38
N VAL A 291 -43.93 10.38 9.22
CA VAL A 291 -44.48 11.67 8.85
C VAL A 291 -45.67 11.46 7.93
N SER A 292 -46.83 11.97 8.33
CA SER A 292 -48.03 12.02 7.50
C SER A 292 -48.27 13.45 7.02
N LEU A 293 -48.35 13.65 5.70
CA LEU A 293 -48.60 14.96 5.11
C LEU A 293 -50.08 15.37 5.27
N GLY A 294 -50.32 16.57 5.76
CA GLY A 294 -51.59 17.27 5.60
C GLY A 294 -51.91 17.59 4.13
N PRO A 295 -53.13 18.02 3.80
CA PRO A 295 -53.53 18.27 2.40
C PRO A 295 -52.60 19.23 1.66
N GLU A 296 -52.30 20.38 2.28
CA GLU A 296 -51.48 21.47 1.72
C GLU A 296 -50.00 21.39 2.12
N GLU A 297 -49.58 20.29 2.75
CA GLU A 297 -48.19 20.08 3.13
C GLU A 297 -47.40 19.40 2.01
N GLN A 298 -46.15 19.76 1.79
CA GLN A 298 -45.27 19.08 0.84
C GLN A 298 -43.92 18.78 1.48
N PHE A 299 -43.27 17.73 0.97
CA PHE A 299 -41.89 17.46 1.34
C PHE A 299 -40.93 18.41 0.63
N THR A 300 -39.96 18.95 1.38
CA THR A 300 -38.83 19.66 0.78
C THR A 300 -37.87 18.63 0.19
N VAL A 301 -37.69 18.65 -1.14
CA VAL A 301 -36.73 17.78 -1.82
C VAL A 301 -35.33 18.39 -1.75
N LEU A 302 -34.37 17.60 -1.29
CA LEU A 302 -32.96 17.97 -1.30
C LEU A 302 -32.32 17.55 -2.62
N SER A 303 -31.48 18.43 -3.18
CA SER A 303 -30.71 18.18 -4.39
C SER A 303 -29.23 18.23 -4.05
N LEU A 304 -28.68 17.06 -3.71
CA LEU A 304 -27.34 16.90 -3.13
C LEU A 304 -26.29 16.57 -4.20
N SER A 305 -25.07 17.04 -3.95
CA SER A 305 -23.88 16.67 -4.71
C SER A 305 -23.48 15.22 -4.48
N ALA A 306 -23.30 14.46 -5.55
CA ALA A 306 -22.90 13.04 -5.51
C ALA A 306 -21.89 12.70 -6.62
N GLY A 307 -21.27 11.52 -6.53
CA GLY A 307 -20.24 11.06 -7.48
C GLY A 307 -18.80 11.36 -7.05
N ARG A 308 -17.85 10.87 -7.87
CA ARG A 308 -16.40 11.08 -7.78
C ARG A 308 -15.87 11.40 -9.19
N PRO A 309 -15.53 12.65 -9.53
CA PRO A 309 -15.62 13.86 -8.71
C PRO A 309 -17.06 14.26 -8.36
N LYS A 310 -17.24 15.09 -7.33
CA LYS A 310 -18.56 15.56 -6.91
C LYS A 310 -19.24 16.39 -8.00
N ARG A 311 -20.41 15.93 -8.45
CA ARG A 311 -21.28 16.63 -9.40
C ARG A 311 -22.46 17.24 -8.65
N PRO A 312 -22.76 18.54 -8.86
CA PRO A 312 -23.91 19.18 -8.26
C PRO A 312 -25.22 18.55 -8.76
N HIS A 313 -26.23 18.50 -7.91
CA HIS A 313 -27.58 18.01 -8.23
C HIS A 313 -27.66 16.57 -8.75
N ALA A 314 -26.63 15.74 -8.49
CA ALA A 314 -26.58 14.37 -9.01
C ALA A 314 -27.46 13.39 -8.21
N ARG A 315 -27.81 13.70 -6.96
CA ARG A 315 -28.68 12.86 -6.12
C ARG A 315 -29.81 13.68 -5.54
N ARG A 316 -31.05 13.22 -5.72
CA ARG A 316 -32.22 13.77 -5.04
C ARG A 316 -32.55 12.91 -3.82
N ALA A 317 -32.92 13.54 -2.72
CA ALA A 317 -33.26 12.85 -1.48
C ALA A 317 -34.43 13.56 -0.78
N LEU A 318 -35.25 12.77 -0.06
CA LEU A 318 -36.38 13.29 0.72
C LEU A 318 -35.99 13.63 2.15
N CYS A 319 -35.10 12.84 2.75
CA CYS A 319 -34.58 13.07 4.08
C CYS A 319 -33.13 13.55 4.07
N LEU A 320 -32.82 14.47 4.99
CA LEU A 320 -31.47 14.87 5.34
C LEU A 320 -30.90 13.87 6.34
N LEU A 321 -29.76 13.27 6.02
CA LEU A 321 -29.04 12.42 6.97
C LEU A 321 -28.23 13.31 7.91
N LEU A 322 -28.36 13.08 9.22
CA LEU A 322 -27.71 13.87 10.26
C LEU A 322 -26.32 13.32 10.63
N GLY A 323 -26.00 12.09 10.24
CA GLY A 323 -24.75 11.42 10.61
C GLY A 323 -24.80 10.75 11.99
N PRO A 324 -23.66 10.28 12.52
CA PRO A 324 -22.31 10.38 11.95
C PRO A 324 -22.16 9.59 10.65
N ASP A 325 -21.52 10.20 9.66
CA ASP A 325 -21.34 9.64 8.34
C ASP A 325 -20.09 10.25 7.65
N PHE A 326 -19.72 9.76 6.47
CA PHE A 326 -18.67 10.35 5.66
C PHE A 326 -19.05 10.48 4.19
N PHE A 327 -18.54 11.51 3.52
CA PHE A 327 -18.58 11.60 2.06
C PHE A 327 -17.19 11.76 1.49
N THR A 328 -16.99 11.24 0.29
CA THR A 328 -15.71 11.26 -0.44
C THR A 328 -15.76 12.26 -1.58
N ASP A 329 -14.66 12.94 -1.84
CA ASP A 329 -14.49 13.85 -2.98
C ASP A 329 -13.12 13.67 -3.62
N VAL A 330 -13.04 14.06 -4.90
CA VAL A 330 -11.81 14.02 -5.68
C VAL A 330 -11.50 15.42 -6.15
N ILE A 331 -10.47 16.04 -5.57
CA ILE A 331 -10.07 17.42 -5.89
C ILE A 331 -8.75 17.40 -6.66
N THR A 332 -8.64 18.29 -7.65
CA THR A 332 -7.39 18.52 -8.37
C THR A 332 -6.77 19.82 -7.85
N ILE A 333 -5.50 19.75 -7.47
CA ILE A 333 -4.75 20.85 -6.86
C ILE A 333 -3.40 21.04 -7.56
N GLU A 334 -2.77 22.18 -7.32
CA GLU A 334 -1.46 22.53 -7.87
C GLU A 334 -0.58 23.04 -6.72
N THR A 335 0.66 22.57 -6.66
CA THR A 335 1.66 22.99 -5.66
C THR A 335 2.42 24.24 -6.13
N ALA A 336 3.24 24.83 -5.26
CA ALA A 336 4.11 25.96 -5.61
C ALA A 336 5.08 25.64 -6.77
N ASP A 337 5.48 24.37 -6.91
CA ASP A 337 6.36 23.89 -7.98
C ASP A 337 5.58 23.48 -9.25
N HIS A 338 4.32 23.89 -9.37
CA HIS A 338 3.42 23.54 -10.48
C HIS A 338 3.16 22.03 -10.65
N ALA A 339 3.31 21.24 -9.58
CA ALA A 339 2.95 19.82 -9.61
C ALA A 339 1.43 19.68 -9.47
N ARG A 340 0.79 19.11 -10.49
CA ARG A 340 -0.65 18.84 -10.49
C ARG A 340 -0.93 17.52 -9.79
N LEU A 341 -1.70 17.58 -8.70
CA LEU A 341 -2.05 16.41 -7.90
C LEU A 341 -3.56 16.23 -7.85
N GLN A 342 -3.99 14.97 -7.86
CA GLN A 342 -5.34 14.54 -7.60
C GLN A 342 -5.40 13.94 -6.20
N LEU A 343 -6.22 14.52 -5.35
CA LEU A 343 -6.45 14.06 -3.99
C LEU A 343 -7.81 13.39 -3.88
N GLN A 344 -7.84 12.21 -3.31
CA GLN A 344 -9.08 11.58 -2.85
C GLN A 344 -9.20 11.82 -1.35
N LEU A 345 -10.18 12.63 -0.96
CA LEU A 345 -10.43 13.01 0.44
C LEU A 345 -11.75 12.41 0.90
N ALA A 346 -11.76 11.84 2.10
CA ALA A 346 -12.96 11.50 2.83
C ALA A 346 -13.14 12.49 3.99
N TYR A 347 -14.34 13.04 4.12
CA TYR A 347 -14.68 13.94 5.20
C TYR A 347 -15.67 13.22 6.10
N ASN A 348 -15.31 13.03 7.36
CA ASN A 348 -16.23 12.51 8.36
C ASN A 348 -17.00 13.69 8.93
N TRP A 349 -18.32 13.57 8.97
CA TRP A 349 -19.22 14.65 9.28
C TRP A 349 -20.42 14.18 10.10
N HIS A 350 -21.01 15.12 10.82
CA HIS A 350 -22.31 14.98 11.46
C HIS A 350 -22.92 16.37 11.59
N PHE A 351 -24.23 16.43 11.77
CA PHE A 351 -24.92 17.66 12.15
C PHE A 351 -24.99 17.74 13.67
N GLU A 352 -24.55 18.87 14.21
CA GLU A 352 -24.66 19.17 15.64
C GLU A 352 -25.86 20.11 15.82
N VAL A 353 -26.88 19.62 16.53
CA VAL A 353 -28.11 20.38 16.83
C VAL A 353 -28.22 20.44 18.35
N SER A 354 -28.18 21.66 18.89
CA SER A 354 -28.15 21.90 20.33
C SER A 354 -29.49 21.55 20.97
N ASP A 355 -30.59 22.07 20.39
CA ASP A 355 -31.95 21.78 20.81
C ASP A 355 -32.81 21.29 19.63
N ARG A 356 -33.17 20.00 19.67
CA ARG A 356 -34.04 19.39 18.65
C ARG A 356 -35.48 19.92 18.68
N LYS A 357 -35.88 20.62 19.74
CA LYS A 357 -37.24 21.15 19.90
C LYS A 357 -37.39 22.58 19.38
N ASP A 358 -36.31 23.33 19.16
CA ASP A 358 -36.40 24.70 18.65
C ASP A 358 -36.70 24.70 17.14
N PRO A 359 -37.86 25.22 16.69
CA PRO A 359 -38.21 25.30 15.27
C PRO A 359 -37.20 26.14 14.46
N LYS A 360 -36.54 27.13 15.08
CA LYS A 360 -35.59 27.99 14.39
C LYS A 360 -34.27 27.27 14.11
N GLU A 361 -33.73 26.55 15.08
CA GLU A 361 -32.50 25.77 14.90
C GLU A 361 -32.72 24.59 13.95
N THR A 362 -33.85 23.90 14.07
CA THR A 362 -34.18 22.77 13.19
C THR A 362 -34.38 23.20 11.73
N THR A 363 -34.96 24.38 11.48
CA THR A 363 -35.06 24.93 10.12
C THR A 363 -33.67 25.24 9.54
N LYS A 364 -32.66 25.56 10.36
CA LYS A 364 -31.30 25.83 9.87
C LYS A 364 -30.68 24.64 9.15
N LEU A 365 -31.00 23.41 9.56
CA LEU A 365 -30.50 22.18 8.91
C LEU A 365 -30.74 22.17 7.39
N PHE A 366 -31.85 22.78 6.96
CA PHE A 366 -32.29 22.85 5.57
C PHE A 366 -31.97 24.19 4.90
N SER A 367 -31.29 25.12 5.58
CA SER A 367 -30.88 26.42 5.00
C SER A 367 -29.99 26.26 3.77
N VAL A 368 -29.12 25.24 3.79
CA VAL A 368 -28.19 24.95 2.69
C VAL A 368 -28.76 23.77 1.89
N PRO A 369 -29.26 24.00 0.65
CA PRO A 369 -29.94 22.96 -0.14
C PRO A 369 -29.01 21.82 -0.56
N ASP A 370 -27.72 22.11 -0.78
CA ASP A 370 -26.68 21.14 -1.09
C ASP A 370 -25.53 21.25 -0.09
N PHE A 371 -25.73 20.75 1.13
CA PHE A 371 -24.72 20.81 2.18
C PHE A 371 -23.42 20.06 1.81
N VAL A 372 -23.53 18.96 1.05
CA VAL A 372 -22.36 18.18 0.61
C VAL A 372 -21.55 18.98 -0.40
N GLY A 373 -22.22 19.58 -1.39
CA GLY A 373 -21.58 20.41 -2.39
C GLY A 373 -20.92 21.65 -1.79
N ASP A 374 -21.61 22.33 -0.86
CA ASP A 374 -21.08 23.52 -0.19
C ASP A 374 -19.85 23.17 0.68
N ALA A 375 -19.93 22.10 1.48
CA ALA A 375 -18.82 21.62 2.29
C ALA A 375 -17.61 21.22 1.43
N CYS A 376 -17.81 20.41 0.38
CA CYS A 376 -16.74 20.00 -0.53
C CYS A 376 -16.13 21.22 -1.24
N LYS A 377 -16.94 22.18 -1.69
CA LYS A 377 -16.46 23.39 -2.37
C LYS A 377 -15.62 24.26 -1.45
N ALA A 378 -16.07 24.47 -0.21
CA ALA A 378 -15.35 25.24 0.79
C ALA A 378 -14.02 24.57 1.17
N ILE A 379 -14.04 23.26 1.43
CA ILE A 379 -12.84 22.48 1.79
C ILE A 379 -11.86 22.44 0.61
N ALA A 380 -12.34 22.15 -0.60
CA ALA A 380 -11.51 22.15 -1.81
C ALA A 380 -10.85 23.50 -2.05
N SER A 381 -11.54 24.61 -1.76
CA SER A 381 -10.98 25.96 -1.87
C SER A 381 -9.87 26.19 -0.84
N ARG A 382 -10.09 25.81 0.43
CA ARG A 382 -9.08 25.91 1.51
C ARG A 382 -7.83 25.08 1.20
N VAL A 383 -8.01 23.83 0.77
CA VAL A 383 -6.90 22.94 0.42
C VAL A 383 -6.14 23.47 -0.80
N ARG A 384 -6.84 23.89 -1.86
CA ARG A 384 -6.19 24.50 -3.04
C ARG A 384 -5.35 25.73 -2.68
N GLY A 385 -5.89 26.61 -1.84
CA GLY A 385 -5.18 27.81 -1.40
C GLY A 385 -3.92 27.50 -0.58
N ALA A 386 -4.00 26.52 0.33
CA ALA A 386 -2.88 26.16 1.19
C ALA A 386 -1.79 25.35 0.48
N VAL A 387 -2.15 24.46 -0.47
CA VAL A 387 -1.15 23.65 -1.17
C VAL A 387 -0.43 24.46 -2.25
N ALA A 388 -1.07 25.48 -2.82
CA ALA A 388 -0.43 26.37 -3.78
C ALA A 388 0.78 27.14 -3.20
N SER A 389 0.88 27.29 -1.87
CA SER A 389 2.02 27.93 -1.20
C SER A 389 3.10 26.95 -0.71
N VAL A 390 2.92 25.64 -0.91
CA VAL A 390 3.82 24.59 -0.44
C VAL A 390 4.45 23.86 -1.62
N THR A 391 5.72 23.46 -1.48
CA THR A 391 6.44 22.67 -2.49
C THR A 391 5.91 21.25 -2.55
N PHE A 392 6.11 20.56 -3.68
CA PHE A 392 5.64 19.19 -3.87
C PHE A 392 6.24 18.21 -2.86
N ASP A 393 7.55 18.30 -2.58
CA ASP A 393 8.24 17.38 -1.66
C ASP A 393 7.77 17.54 -0.21
N ASP A 394 7.60 18.78 0.26
CA ASP A 394 7.05 19.05 1.60
C ASP A 394 5.60 18.58 1.69
N PHE A 395 4.80 18.83 0.66
CA PHE A 395 3.44 18.34 0.59
C PHE A 395 3.38 16.80 0.57
N HIS A 396 4.25 16.11 -0.16
CA HIS A 396 4.26 14.65 -0.21
C HIS A 396 4.57 14.03 1.15
N LYS A 397 5.54 14.59 1.89
CA LYS A 397 5.94 14.14 3.23
C LYS A 397 4.92 14.49 4.32
N ASN A 398 4.28 15.65 4.21
CA ASN A 398 3.43 16.23 5.26
C ASN A 398 1.95 16.40 4.86
N SER A 399 1.49 15.71 3.81
CA SER A 399 0.16 15.87 3.20
C SER A 399 -0.98 15.85 4.21
N ALA A 400 -1.02 14.84 5.08
CA ALA A 400 -2.06 14.71 6.11
C ALA A 400 -2.11 15.92 7.05
N ARG A 401 -0.96 16.45 7.47
CA ARG A 401 -0.87 17.61 8.38
C ARG A 401 -1.24 18.91 7.67
N ILE A 402 -0.79 19.10 6.43
CA ILE A 402 -1.07 20.31 5.64
C ILE A 402 -2.57 20.40 5.33
N ILE A 403 -3.18 19.29 4.88
CA ILE A 403 -4.63 19.26 4.58
C ILE A 403 -5.44 19.49 5.85
N ARG A 404 -5.12 18.81 6.95
CA ARG A 404 -5.82 19.00 8.23
C ARG A 404 -5.77 20.45 8.70
N THR A 405 -4.58 21.06 8.67
CA THR A 405 -4.38 22.46 9.05
C THR A 405 -5.12 23.41 8.11
N ALA A 406 -5.12 23.16 6.80
CA ALA A 406 -5.83 23.97 5.83
C ALA A 406 -7.36 23.94 6.03
N VAL A 407 -7.90 22.77 6.39
CA VAL A 407 -9.35 22.61 6.57
C VAL A 407 -9.84 23.18 7.88
N PHE A 408 -9.18 22.87 9.01
CA PHE A 408 -9.66 23.25 10.33
C PHE A 408 -9.14 24.60 10.83
N GLY A 409 -8.06 25.11 10.24
CA GLY A 409 -7.36 26.29 10.72
C GLY A 409 -6.58 26.01 12.01
N PHE A 410 -5.96 27.06 12.53
CA PHE A 410 -5.20 27.00 13.77
C PHE A 410 -6.08 27.29 14.99
N GLU A 411 -5.74 26.72 16.14
CA GLU A 411 -6.29 27.18 17.40
C GLU A 411 -5.86 28.64 17.65
N THR A 412 -6.85 29.50 17.91
CA THR A 412 -6.59 30.87 18.36
C THR A 412 -6.02 30.77 19.76
N LEU A 413 -4.72 31.08 19.91
CA LEU A 413 -4.00 31.20 21.18
C LEU A 413 -4.63 32.30 22.06
N GLU A 414 -5.73 31.99 22.74
CA GLU A 414 -6.18 32.70 23.94
C GLU A 414 -5.70 31.94 25.18
N THR A 415 -4.38 31.86 25.34
CA THR A 415 -3.75 31.68 26.65
C THR A 415 -2.28 32.06 26.50
N LYS A 416 -1.98 33.31 26.85
CA LYS A 416 -0.61 33.74 27.12
C LYS A 416 -0.12 33.04 28.40
N GLY A 417 0.54 31.90 28.24
CA GLY A 417 1.52 31.43 29.21
C GLY A 417 2.89 32.06 28.89
N PRO A 418 3.73 32.39 29.89
CA PRO A 418 5.08 32.85 29.64
C PRO A 418 5.93 31.64 29.23
N GLU A 419 6.79 31.85 28.22
CA GLU A 419 7.83 30.94 27.71
C GLU A 419 7.47 30.08 26.47
N GLY A 420 8.02 30.50 25.32
CA GLY A 420 8.76 29.60 24.42
C GLY A 420 7.99 28.74 23.41
N ARG A 421 7.52 29.35 22.30
CA ARG A 421 7.23 28.74 20.97
C ARG A 421 6.75 27.27 20.97
N SER A 422 5.47 27.05 21.20
CA SER A 422 4.76 25.87 20.67
C SER A 422 4.14 26.21 19.30
N LEU A 423 4.28 25.31 18.33
CA LEU A 423 3.60 25.43 17.04
C LEU A 423 2.08 25.43 17.28
N PRO A 424 1.30 26.34 16.68
CA PRO A 424 -0.15 26.36 16.86
C PRO A 424 -0.74 25.03 16.37
N GLN A 425 -1.45 24.33 17.26
CA GLN A 425 -2.07 23.06 16.93
C GLN A 425 -3.28 23.31 16.00
N PRO A 426 -3.47 22.51 14.94
CA PRO A 426 -4.65 22.62 14.11
C PRO A 426 -5.89 22.27 14.94
N ARG A 427 -7.00 23.00 14.73
CA ARG A 427 -8.28 22.66 15.35
C ARG A 427 -8.72 21.26 14.93
N ASP A 428 -9.48 20.59 15.78
CA ASP A 428 -9.92 19.21 15.50
C ASP A 428 -11.20 19.15 14.65
N ARG A 429 -11.98 20.24 14.55
CA ARG A 429 -13.26 20.25 13.84
C ARG A 429 -13.50 21.55 13.07
N ALA A 430 -14.22 21.45 11.95
CA ALA A 430 -14.71 22.60 11.19
C ALA A 430 -16.23 22.65 11.28
N VAL A 431 -16.76 23.77 11.78
CA VAL A 431 -18.21 24.00 11.91
C VAL A 431 -18.67 24.93 10.79
N PHE A 432 -19.75 24.55 10.11
CA PHE A 432 -20.49 25.38 9.17
C PHE A 432 -21.72 25.95 9.88
N PRO A 433 -21.68 27.24 10.31
CA PRO A 433 -22.70 27.80 11.19
C PRO A 433 -24.06 28.00 10.51
N GLN A 434 -24.11 27.95 9.18
CA GLN A 434 -25.33 28.20 8.40
C GLN A 434 -26.35 27.06 8.53
N ASN A 435 -25.87 25.82 8.63
CA ASN A 435 -26.70 24.61 8.71
C ASN A 435 -26.34 23.69 9.87
N GLY A 436 -25.33 24.02 10.68
CA GLY A 436 -24.90 23.17 11.81
C GLY A 436 -24.10 21.94 11.39
N LEU A 437 -23.61 21.88 10.14
CA LEU A 437 -22.75 20.78 9.69
C LEU A 437 -21.37 20.89 10.38
N VAL A 438 -20.92 19.79 10.96
CA VAL A 438 -19.61 19.67 11.57
C VAL A 438 -18.81 18.63 10.81
N VAL A 439 -17.65 19.01 10.31
CA VAL A 439 -16.64 18.10 9.77
C VAL A 439 -15.67 17.78 10.89
N SER A 440 -15.68 16.52 11.34
CA SER A 440 -14.90 16.04 12.49
C SER A 440 -13.49 15.57 12.12
N SER A 441 -13.30 15.04 10.91
CA SER A 441 -11.97 14.65 10.43
C SER A 441 -11.92 14.64 8.92
N VAL A 442 -10.70 14.80 8.39
CA VAL A 442 -10.40 14.69 6.96
C VAL A 442 -9.36 13.59 6.78
N ASP A 443 -9.76 12.54 6.07
CA ASP A 443 -8.93 11.39 5.78
C ASP A 443 -8.44 11.48 4.33
N VAL A 444 -7.12 11.49 4.15
CA VAL A 444 -6.47 11.54 2.84
C VAL A 444 -6.32 10.10 2.34
N GLN A 445 -7.16 9.67 1.42
CA GLN A 445 -7.20 8.29 0.93
C GLN A 445 -6.13 8.02 -0.13
N SER A 446 -5.97 8.94 -1.08
CA SER A 446 -4.96 8.83 -2.14
C SER A 446 -4.47 10.21 -2.56
N VAL A 447 -3.18 10.29 -2.90
CA VAL A 447 -2.50 11.47 -3.45
C VAL A 447 -1.74 11.03 -4.69
N GLU A 448 -2.25 11.37 -5.87
CA GLU A 448 -1.68 10.92 -7.14
C GLU A 448 -1.28 12.11 -8.01
N PRO A 449 -0.07 12.13 -8.59
CA PRO A 449 0.27 13.05 -9.66
C PRO A 449 -0.63 12.82 -10.86
N VAL A 450 -1.20 13.90 -11.39
CA VAL A 450 -2.03 13.88 -12.61
C VAL A 450 -1.15 13.65 -13.84
N ASP A 451 0.03 14.29 -13.86
CA ASP A 451 0.96 14.18 -14.98
C ASP A 451 1.75 12.88 -14.92
N GLN A 452 1.63 12.06 -15.96
CA GLN A 452 2.34 10.79 -16.08
C GLN A 452 3.87 10.97 -16.01
N ARG A 453 4.41 12.05 -16.60
CA ARG A 453 5.85 12.36 -16.55
C ARG A 453 6.36 12.53 -15.12
N THR A 454 5.58 13.19 -14.26
CA THR A 454 5.91 13.41 -12.85
C THR A 454 5.89 12.09 -12.08
N ARG A 455 4.93 11.22 -12.39
CA ARG A 455 4.85 9.86 -11.84
C ARG A 455 6.08 9.02 -12.22
N ASP A 456 6.48 9.04 -13.48
CA ASP A 456 7.66 8.31 -13.95
C ASP A 456 8.96 8.86 -13.32
N ALA A 457 9.04 10.17 -13.09
CA ALA A 457 10.16 10.80 -12.39
C ALA A 457 10.24 10.38 -10.91
N LEU A 458 9.09 10.29 -10.23
CA LEU A 458 9.01 9.78 -8.86
C LEU A 458 9.43 8.32 -8.79
N GLN A 459 9.02 7.50 -9.75
CA GLN A 459 9.40 6.09 -9.80
C GLN A 459 10.91 5.92 -9.98
N ARG A 460 11.56 6.73 -10.82
CA ARG A 460 13.03 6.78 -10.92
C ARG A 460 13.70 7.21 -9.61
N SER A 461 13.12 8.19 -8.91
CA SER A 461 13.62 8.63 -7.60
C SER A 461 13.59 7.50 -6.56
N VAL A 462 12.49 6.74 -6.50
CA VAL A 462 12.37 5.56 -5.62
C VAL A 462 13.39 4.48 -5.99
N GLN A 463 13.60 4.22 -7.29
CA GLN A 463 14.59 3.26 -7.74
C GLN A 463 16.02 3.66 -7.31
N LEU A 464 16.39 4.92 -7.49
CA LEU A 464 17.67 5.45 -7.02
C LEU A 464 17.80 5.38 -5.49
N ALA A 465 16.72 5.62 -4.74
CA ALA A 465 16.74 5.48 -3.29
C ALA A 465 17.04 4.03 -2.87
N ILE A 466 16.41 3.03 -3.52
CA ILE A 466 16.69 1.62 -3.28
C ILE A 466 18.14 1.29 -3.64
N GLU A 467 18.63 1.79 -4.77
CA GLU A 467 20.02 1.60 -5.21
C GLU A 467 21.02 2.18 -4.20
N ILE A 468 20.77 3.40 -3.68
CA ILE A 468 21.59 4.01 -2.63
C ILE A 468 21.59 3.15 -1.37
N THR A 469 20.43 2.65 -0.93
CA THR A 469 20.37 1.76 0.26
C THR A 469 21.10 0.44 0.03
N THR A 470 21.04 -0.10 -1.19
CA THR A 470 21.73 -1.34 -1.57
C THR A 470 23.24 -1.13 -1.60
N ASN A 471 23.72 -0.06 -2.24
CA ASN A 471 25.13 0.30 -2.30
C ASN A 471 25.70 0.62 -0.91
N SER A 472 24.89 1.24 -0.04
CA SER A 472 25.26 1.48 1.36
C SER A 472 25.43 0.17 2.14
N GLN A 473 24.50 -0.78 1.97
CA GLN A 473 24.61 -2.11 2.57
C GLN A 473 25.80 -2.90 2.01
N GLU A 474 26.04 -2.84 0.70
CA GLU A 474 27.20 -3.48 0.06
C GLU A 474 28.53 -2.89 0.59
N ALA A 475 28.62 -1.57 0.68
CA ALA A 475 29.78 -0.89 1.24
C ALA A 475 30.01 -1.29 2.71
N ALA A 476 28.97 -1.33 3.53
CA ALA A 476 29.05 -1.77 4.91
C ALA A 476 29.55 -3.23 5.03
N ALA A 477 29.02 -4.14 4.21
CA ALA A 477 29.46 -5.54 4.17
C ALA A 477 30.93 -5.66 3.72
N LYS A 478 31.35 -4.87 2.72
CA LYS A 478 32.74 -4.82 2.26
C LYS A 478 33.69 -4.29 3.33
N HIS A 479 33.30 -3.24 4.04
CA HIS A 479 34.08 -2.71 5.16
C HIS A 479 34.22 -3.72 6.29
N GLU A 480 33.15 -4.45 6.60
CA GLU A 480 33.18 -5.51 7.60
C GLU A 480 34.11 -6.66 7.17
N ALA A 481 34.02 -7.10 5.92
CA ALA A 481 34.91 -8.12 5.36
C ALA A 481 36.39 -7.68 5.40
N GLN A 482 36.69 -6.42 5.07
CA GLN A 482 38.04 -5.87 5.16
C GLN A 482 38.55 -5.81 6.61
N ARG A 483 37.68 -5.48 7.57
CA ARG A 483 38.02 -5.49 8.99
C ARG A 483 38.39 -6.89 9.47
N LEU A 484 37.59 -7.90 9.11
CA LEU A 484 37.86 -9.30 9.44
C LEU A 484 39.14 -9.81 8.78
N GLU A 485 39.38 -9.48 7.51
CA GLU A 485 40.61 -9.81 6.81
C GLU A 485 41.84 -9.18 7.49
N GLN A 486 41.74 -7.92 7.92
CA GLN A 486 42.84 -7.24 8.62
C GLN A 486 43.10 -7.86 10.00
N GLU A 487 42.05 -8.24 10.74
CA GLU A 487 42.20 -8.97 12.01
C GLU A 487 42.88 -10.32 11.78
N ALA A 488 42.45 -11.08 10.76
CA ALA A 488 43.02 -12.37 10.42
C ALA A 488 44.50 -12.25 10.02
N ARG A 489 44.86 -11.27 9.18
CA ARG A 489 46.25 -10.98 8.81
C ARG A 489 47.10 -10.59 10.01
N GLY A 490 46.60 -9.70 10.87
CA GLY A 490 47.32 -9.30 12.09
C GLY A 490 47.53 -10.49 13.04
N ARG A 491 46.54 -11.38 13.18
CA ARG A 491 46.67 -12.61 13.98
C ARG A 491 47.69 -13.58 13.36
N LEU A 492 47.67 -13.79 12.04
CA LEU A 492 48.59 -14.67 11.33
C LEU A 492 50.02 -14.14 11.39
N GLU A 493 50.24 -12.84 11.19
CA GLU A 493 51.56 -12.23 11.28
C GLU A 493 52.14 -12.35 12.70
N ARG A 494 51.31 -12.14 13.73
CA ARG A 494 51.71 -12.39 15.11
C ARG A 494 52.08 -13.86 15.35
N GLN A 495 51.29 -14.81 14.83
CA GLN A 495 51.61 -16.24 14.91
C GLN A 495 52.94 -16.55 14.21
N LYS A 496 53.17 -16.02 13.01
CA LYS A 496 54.41 -16.19 12.27
C LYS A 496 55.63 -15.67 13.03
N ILE A 497 55.52 -14.52 13.71
CA ILE A 497 56.60 -13.99 14.54
C ILE A 497 56.86 -14.89 15.76
N LEU A 498 55.82 -15.45 16.37
CA LEU A 498 55.97 -16.41 17.47
C LEU A 498 56.70 -17.68 16.99
N ASP A 499 56.27 -18.25 15.87
CA ASP A 499 56.89 -19.43 15.27
C ASP A 499 58.35 -19.15 14.90
N GLN A 500 58.65 -17.98 14.32
CA GLN A 500 60.02 -17.56 14.01
C GLN A 500 60.85 -17.36 15.29
N SER A 501 60.27 -16.80 16.35
CA SER A 501 60.96 -16.66 17.63
C SER A 501 61.27 -18.01 18.26
N GLU A 502 60.37 -18.98 18.18
CA GLU A 502 60.60 -20.35 18.64
C GLU A 502 61.67 -21.05 17.79
N ALA A 503 61.62 -20.89 16.47
CA ALA A 503 62.64 -21.42 15.56
C ALA A 503 64.01 -20.81 15.85
N GLU A 504 64.11 -19.50 16.08
CA GLU A 504 65.38 -18.82 16.41
C GLU A 504 65.92 -19.23 17.79
N LYS A 505 65.06 -19.55 18.77
CA LYS A 505 65.52 -20.14 20.05
C LYS A 505 66.19 -21.49 19.83
N ALA A 506 65.56 -22.39 19.08
CA ALA A 506 66.15 -23.70 18.74
C ALA A 506 67.41 -23.54 17.86
N ARG A 507 67.41 -22.57 16.94
CA ARG A 507 68.56 -22.26 16.09
C ARG A 507 69.76 -21.78 16.89
N ARG A 508 69.53 -20.98 17.93
CA ARG A 508 70.60 -20.56 18.85
C ARG A 508 71.27 -21.77 19.51
N GLU A 509 70.49 -22.72 20.02
CA GLU A 509 71.04 -23.94 20.64
C GLU A 509 71.86 -24.76 19.63
N LEU A 510 71.37 -24.89 18.39
CA LEU A 510 72.10 -25.53 17.30
C LEU A 510 73.42 -24.80 17.00
N LEU A 511 73.40 -23.47 16.89
CA LEU A 511 74.60 -22.67 16.63
C LEU A 511 75.62 -22.75 17.78
N GLU A 512 75.16 -22.84 19.03
CA GLU A 512 76.04 -23.06 20.19
C GLU A 512 76.73 -24.44 20.08
N LEU A 513 76.00 -25.50 19.70
CA LEU A 513 76.57 -26.84 19.48
C LEU A 513 77.51 -26.90 18.26
N GLU A 514 77.19 -26.21 17.17
CA GLU A 514 78.07 -26.08 16.00
C GLU A 514 79.35 -25.30 16.36
N ALA A 515 79.24 -24.21 17.13
CA ALA A 515 80.40 -23.46 17.60
C ALA A 515 81.31 -24.31 18.52
N LEU A 516 80.72 -25.12 19.40
CA LEU A 516 81.49 -26.08 20.22
C LEU A 516 82.16 -27.15 19.35
N SER A 517 81.45 -27.69 18.35
CA SER A 517 81.99 -28.71 17.45
C SER A 517 83.14 -28.17 16.60
N THR A 518 82.98 -26.97 16.05
CA THR A 518 84.03 -26.29 15.27
C THR A 518 85.23 -25.90 16.15
N ALA A 519 85.02 -25.52 17.41
CA ALA A 519 86.11 -25.28 18.36
C ALA A 519 86.89 -26.58 18.67
N VAL A 520 86.20 -27.70 18.87
CA VAL A 520 86.84 -29.02 19.07
C VAL A 520 87.60 -29.46 17.81
N GLU A 521 87.03 -29.26 16.62
CA GLU A 521 87.69 -29.58 15.35
C GLU A 521 88.95 -28.71 15.13
N SER A 522 88.85 -27.40 15.34
CA SER A 522 89.98 -26.47 15.20
C SER A 522 91.10 -26.76 16.20
N THR A 523 90.76 -26.99 17.47
CA THR A 523 91.76 -27.36 18.49
C THR A 523 92.34 -28.75 18.24
N GLY A 524 91.54 -29.71 17.77
CA GLY A 524 91.98 -31.05 17.41
C GLY A 524 92.97 -31.06 16.24
N THR A 525 92.67 -30.31 15.17
CA THR A 525 93.55 -30.17 13.99
C THR A 525 94.86 -29.46 14.36
N ALA A 526 94.80 -28.33 15.05
CA ALA A 526 96.00 -27.60 15.47
C ALA A 526 96.88 -28.42 16.43
N LYS A 527 96.27 -29.14 17.38
CA LYS A 527 97.00 -30.02 18.31
C LYS A 527 97.65 -31.19 17.58
N ALA A 528 96.92 -31.88 16.70
CA ALA A 528 97.46 -33.00 15.92
C ALA A 528 98.63 -32.56 15.03
N GLU A 529 98.53 -31.39 14.38
CA GLU A 529 99.60 -30.84 13.58
C GLU A 529 100.82 -30.44 14.42
N ALA A 530 100.61 -29.79 15.58
CA ALA A 530 101.68 -29.43 16.49
C ALA A 530 102.42 -30.65 17.05
N GLU A 531 101.69 -31.69 17.49
CA GLU A 531 102.27 -32.95 17.97
C GLU A 531 103.03 -33.66 16.84
N SER A 532 102.49 -33.72 15.62
CA SER A 532 103.17 -34.32 14.47
C SER A 532 104.46 -33.57 14.10
N ARG A 533 104.45 -32.23 14.12
CA ARG A 533 105.65 -31.42 13.85
C ARG A 533 106.70 -31.57 14.94
N ALA A 534 106.29 -31.58 16.21
CA ALA A 534 107.19 -31.77 17.34
C ALA A 534 107.89 -33.14 17.25
N GLU A 535 107.15 -34.19 16.88
CA GLU A 535 107.72 -35.53 16.71
C GLU A 535 108.65 -35.62 15.49
N ALA A 536 108.32 -34.97 14.38
CA ALA A 536 109.20 -34.88 13.21
C ALA A 536 110.54 -34.19 13.56
N LEU A 537 110.49 -33.06 14.28
CA LEU A 537 111.69 -32.34 14.73
C LEU A 537 112.49 -33.15 15.74
N ARG A 538 111.85 -33.95 16.60
CA ARG A 538 112.54 -34.85 17.53
C ARG A 538 113.39 -35.88 16.77
N ILE A 539 112.82 -36.51 15.75
CA ILE A 539 113.52 -37.50 14.91
C ILE A 539 114.65 -36.83 14.14
N GLU A 540 114.43 -35.64 13.57
CA GLU A 540 115.47 -34.90 12.86
C GLU A 540 116.62 -34.49 13.79
N GLY A 541 116.30 -34.03 15.00
CA GLY A 541 117.27 -33.72 16.04
C GLY A 541 118.15 -34.92 16.40
N GLU A 542 117.55 -36.07 16.70
CA GLU A 542 118.26 -37.32 16.97
C GLU A 542 119.13 -37.78 15.79
N GLY A 543 118.60 -37.66 14.56
CA GLY A 543 119.33 -37.98 13.33
C GLY A 543 120.54 -37.06 13.10
N SER A 544 120.40 -35.76 13.36
CA SER A 544 121.47 -34.77 13.19
C SER A 544 122.65 -35.03 14.13
N VAL A 545 122.39 -35.44 15.38
CA VAL A 545 123.42 -35.80 16.36
C VAL A 545 124.20 -37.03 15.90
N LEU A 546 123.51 -38.06 15.39
CA LEU A 546 124.15 -39.25 14.83
C LEU A 546 125.00 -38.92 13.59
N GLN A 547 124.48 -38.09 12.68
CA GLN A 547 125.24 -37.65 11.51
C GLN A 547 126.48 -36.84 11.89
N ALA A 548 126.37 -35.94 12.86
CA ALA A 548 127.50 -35.15 13.35
C ALA A 548 128.59 -36.05 13.96
N LYS A 549 128.19 -37.09 14.70
CA LYS A 549 129.12 -38.07 15.27
C LYS A 549 129.88 -38.85 14.17
N LEU A 550 129.17 -39.36 13.17
CA LEU A 550 129.77 -40.08 12.04
C LEU A 550 130.68 -39.17 11.20
N LYS A 551 130.28 -37.91 10.98
CA LYS A 551 131.13 -36.92 10.28
C LYS A 551 132.40 -36.62 11.06
N ALA A 552 132.32 -36.47 12.38
CA ALA A 552 133.49 -36.25 13.21
C ALA A 552 134.47 -37.44 13.14
N GLU A 553 133.95 -38.67 13.17
CA GLU A 553 134.77 -39.88 13.00
C GLU A 553 135.42 -39.94 11.60
N ALA A 554 134.67 -39.62 10.53
CA ALA A 554 135.21 -39.59 9.17
C ALA A 554 136.30 -38.53 8.98
N LEU A 555 136.07 -37.31 9.49
CA LEU A 555 137.05 -36.22 9.44
C LEU A 555 138.31 -36.57 10.24
N ALA A 556 138.17 -37.23 11.40
CA ALA A 556 139.32 -37.68 12.18
C ALA A 556 140.21 -38.63 11.36
N ILE A 557 139.61 -39.61 10.66
CA ILE A 557 140.36 -40.56 9.80
C ILE A 557 141.06 -39.83 8.65
N GLU A 558 140.37 -38.89 7.99
CA GLU A 558 140.94 -38.12 6.89
C GLU A 558 142.14 -37.28 7.34
N THR A 559 142.00 -36.55 8.47
CA THR A 559 143.08 -35.72 9.02
C THR A 559 144.29 -36.54 9.48
N GLU A 560 144.08 -37.73 10.04
CA GLU A 560 145.17 -38.65 10.43
C GLU A 560 145.97 -39.11 9.20
N ALA A 561 145.28 -39.44 8.09
CA ALA A 561 145.92 -39.84 6.84
C ALA A 561 146.68 -38.67 6.18
N GLU A 562 146.13 -37.46 6.21
CA GLU A 562 146.82 -36.26 5.72
C GLU A 562 148.11 -35.99 6.51
N LEU A 563 148.07 -36.13 7.83
CA LEU A 563 149.24 -35.90 8.69
C LEU A 563 150.37 -36.89 8.36
N GLN A 564 150.05 -38.16 8.13
CA GLN A 564 151.02 -39.17 7.69
C GLN A 564 151.62 -38.84 6.32
N ARG A 565 150.82 -38.32 5.38
CA ARG A 565 151.32 -37.88 4.07
C ARG A 565 152.30 -36.72 4.21
N VAL A 566 151.94 -35.72 5.02
CA VAL A 566 152.79 -34.54 5.26
C VAL A 566 154.10 -34.92 5.95
N GLN A 567 154.08 -35.83 6.92
CA GLN A 567 155.31 -36.33 7.58
C GLN A 567 156.29 -36.94 6.58
N LYS A 568 155.82 -37.81 5.68
CA LYS A 568 156.69 -38.44 4.66
C LYS A 568 157.30 -37.42 3.68
N VAL A 569 156.52 -36.42 3.25
CA VAL A 569 157.02 -35.36 2.37
C VAL A 569 158.13 -34.55 3.06
N ARG A 570 157.90 -34.17 4.33
CA ARG A 570 158.88 -33.42 5.13
C ARG A 570 160.17 -34.20 5.39
N GLU A 571 160.10 -35.51 5.61
CA GLU A 571 161.30 -36.35 5.75
C GLU A 571 162.15 -36.37 4.47
N LEU A 572 161.50 -36.49 3.31
CA LEU A 572 162.19 -36.46 2.01
C LEU A 572 162.83 -35.10 1.73
N GLU A 573 162.13 -33.99 2.01
CA GLU A 573 162.69 -32.64 1.88
C GLU A 573 163.91 -32.44 2.78
N LEU A 574 163.86 -32.92 4.03
CA LEU A 574 164.98 -32.88 4.97
C LEU A 574 166.19 -33.67 4.45
N ALA A 575 165.97 -34.87 3.91
CA ALA A 575 167.03 -35.70 3.34
C ALA A 575 167.70 -35.02 2.14
N TYR A 576 166.89 -34.44 1.24
CA TYR A 576 167.37 -33.69 0.08
C TYR A 576 168.22 -32.49 0.51
N ALA A 577 167.71 -31.66 1.43
CA ALA A 577 168.43 -30.49 1.94
C ALA A 577 169.78 -30.86 2.58
N ARG A 578 169.84 -31.99 3.31
CA ARG A 578 171.08 -32.50 3.92
C ARG A 578 172.13 -32.86 2.87
N SER A 579 171.72 -33.56 1.82
CA SER A 579 172.60 -33.95 0.71
C SER A 579 173.10 -32.74 -0.09
N GLN A 580 172.25 -31.73 -0.29
CA GLN A 580 172.61 -30.50 -0.97
C GLN A 580 173.67 -29.71 -0.18
N LEU A 581 173.52 -29.63 1.15
CA LEU A 581 174.50 -28.98 2.02
C LEU A 581 175.86 -29.69 1.99
N GLU A 582 175.87 -31.03 1.99
CA GLU A 582 177.09 -31.83 1.93
C GLU A 582 177.84 -31.62 0.60
N LEU A 583 177.10 -31.48 -0.51
CA LEU A 583 177.64 -31.11 -1.82
C LEU A 583 178.27 -29.71 -1.81
N GLU A 584 177.60 -28.73 -1.20
CA GLU A 584 178.11 -27.35 -1.07
C GLU A 584 179.41 -27.30 -0.27
N VAL A 585 179.48 -28.04 0.84
CA VAL A 585 180.71 -28.18 1.65
C VAL A 585 181.83 -28.81 0.82
N SER A 586 181.55 -29.91 0.12
CA SER A 586 182.54 -30.59 -0.72
C SER A 586 183.11 -29.68 -1.82
N LYS A 587 182.24 -28.94 -2.50
CA LYS A 587 182.62 -27.96 -3.53
C LYS A 587 183.53 -26.87 -2.97
N ALA A 588 183.18 -26.30 -1.81
CA ALA A 588 183.99 -25.27 -1.15
C ALA A 588 185.37 -25.81 -0.75
N GLN A 589 185.42 -27.05 -0.25
CA GLN A 589 186.65 -27.70 0.18
C GLN A 589 187.61 -27.98 -0.98
N GLN A 590 187.10 -28.46 -2.12
CA GLN A 590 187.89 -28.67 -3.34
C GLN A 590 188.42 -27.35 -3.93
N LEU A 591 187.60 -26.29 -3.94
CA LEU A 591 188.03 -24.96 -4.41
C LEU A 591 189.16 -24.40 -3.54
N ALA A 592 189.06 -24.54 -2.23
CA ALA A 592 190.11 -24.11 -1.30
C ALA A 592 191.42 -24.90 -1.53
N GLU A 593 191.35 -26.20 -1.77
CA GLU A 593 192.53 -27.04 -2.03
C GLU A 593 193.23 -26.65 -3.35
N VAL A 594 192.46 -26.31 -4.39
CA VAL A 594 192.99 -25.76 -5.65
C VAL A 594 193.69 -24.43 -5.43
N GLU A 595 193.13 -23.52 -4.62
CA GLU A 595 193.77 -22.24 -4.30
C GLU A 595 195.08 -22.42 -3.53
N VAL A 596 195.13 -23.33 -2.55
CA VAL A 596 196.35 -23.66 -1.80
C VAL A 596 197.42 -24.21 -2.75
N ASN A 597 197.06 -25.12 -3.66
CA ASN A 597 197.99 -25.67 -4.64
C ASN A 597 198.52 -24.60 -5.62
N LYS A 598 197.64 -23.71 -6.10
CA LYS A 598 198.02 -22.56 -6.93
C LYS A 598 199.00 -21.64 -6.20
N PHE A 599 198.73 -21.33 -4.93
CA PHE A 599 199.62 -20.50 -4.11
C PHE A 599 200.97 -21.17 -3.88
N LYS A 600 200.99 -22.47 -3.60
CA LYS A 600 202.22 -23.25 -3.43
C LYS A 600 203.09 -23.24 -4.69
N GLN A 601 202.51 -23.51 -5.86
CA GLN A 601 203.21 -23.44 -7.15
C GLN A 601 203.75 -22.04 -7.44
N MET A 602 203.00 -20.98 -7.13
CA MET A 602 203.48 -19.60 -7.26
C MET A 602 204.69 -19.31 -6.36
N THR A 603 204.68 -19.85 -5.14
CA THR A 603 205.77 -19.65 -4.18
C THR A 603 207.04 -20.41 -4.60
N GLU A 604 206.87 -21.62 -5.13
CA GLU A 604 207.98 -22.45 -5.64
C GLU A 604 208.62 -21.84 -6.90
N ALA A 605 207.83 -21.24 -7.80
CA ALA A 605 208.33 -20.59 -9.01
C ALA A 605 209.20 -19.34 -8.75
N LEU A 606 208.94 -18.62 -7.66
CA LEU A 606 209.71 -17.42 -7.29
C LEU A 606 211.03 -17.75 -6.59
N GLY A 607 211.12 -18.90 -5.91
CA GLY A 607 212.32 -19.33 -5.18
C GLY A 607 212.48 -18.66 -3.81
N PRO A 608 212.87 -19.41 -2.76
CA PRO A 608 212.86 -18.94 -1.36
C PRO A 608 213.88 -17.83 -1.07
N SER A 609 215.00 -17.79 -1.80
CA SER A 609 215.99 -16.71 -1.72
C SER A 609 215.43 -15.40 -2.29
N THR A 610 214.71 -15.48 -3.41
CA THR A 610 214.12 -14.30 -4.06
C THR A 610 213.02 -13.70 -3.20
N ILE A 611 212.21 -14.50 -2.51
CA ILE A 611 211.17 -14.03 -1.59
C ILE A 611 211.79 -13.33 -0.37
N ARG A 612 212.90 -13.85 0.15
CA ARG A 612 213.66 -13.20 1.23
C ARG A 612 214.25 -11.88 0.77
N ASP A 613 214.83 -11.85 -0.42
CA ASP A 613 215.43 -10.63 -0.96
C ASP A 613 214.35 -9.60 -1.32
N LEU A 614 213.16 -10.06 -1.73
CA LEU A 614 211.98 -9.22 -1.95
C LEU A 614 211.48 -8.56 -0.65
N ALA A 615 211.60 -9.25 0.48
CA ALA A 615 211.25 -8.71 1.79
C ALA A 615 212.27 -7.67 2.30
N VAL A 616 213.49 -7.63 1.74
CA VAL A 616 214.62 -6.81 2.25
C VAL A 616 215.06 -5.69 1.28
N ALA A 617 214.56 -5.67 0.04
CA ALA A 617 214.73 -4.55 -0.87
C ALA A 617 213.89 -3.32 -0.46
N GLY A 618 214.46 -2.10 -0.57
CA GLY A 618 213.84 -0.84 -0.13
C GLY A 618 212.69 -0.28 -0.99
N PRO A 619 212.06 0.83 -0.55
CA PRO A 619 210.63 1.12 -0.76
C PRO A 619 210.16 1.59 -2.15
N GLU A 620 210.99 2.15 -3.03
CA GLU A 620 210.47 2.66 -4.32
C GLU A 620 210.20 1.59 -5.39
N MET A 621 210.92 0.46 -5.34
CA MET A 621 210.57 -0.71 -6.17
C MET A 621 209.35 -1.47 -5.62
N GLN A 622 209.10 -1.44 -4.31
CA GLN A 622 207.95 -2.08 -3.66
C GLN A 622 206.61 -1.51 -4.19
N VAL A 623 206.55 -0.21 -4.50
CA VAL A 623 205.32 0.46 -4.95
C VAL A 623 204.93 0.09 -6.38
N LYS A 624 205.88 -0.12 -7.29
CA LYS A 624 205.58 -0.55 -8.68
C LYS A 624 205.31 -2.04 -8.81
N LEU A 625 205.96 -2.88 -7.99
CA LEU A 625 205.76 -4.34 -8.02
C LEU A 625 204.42 -4.75 -7.36
N LEU A 626 204.01 -4.11 -6.25
CA LEU A 626 202.71 -4.36 -5.61
C LEU A 626 201.51 -3.95 -6.50
N GLN A 627 201.69 -2.96 -7.40
CA GLN A 627 200.70 -2.59 -8.41
C GLN A 627 200.61 -3.60 -9.56
N SER A 628 201.73 -4.27 -9.89
CA SER A 628 201.81 -5.30 -10.95
C SER A 628 201.39 -6.71 -10.51
N LEU A 629 201.46 -6.99 -9.21
CA LEU A 629 201.07 -8.28 -8.61
C LEU A 629 199.58 -8.41 -8.31
N GLY A 630 198.77 -7.38 -8.59
CA GLY A 630 197.31 -7.45 -8.54
C GLY A 630 196.70 -7.76 -7.17
N LEU A 631 197.49 -7.69 -6.09
CA LEU A 631 197.02 -7.96 -4.72
C LEU A 631 196.52 -6.67 -4.08
N LYS A 632 195.20 -6.59 -3.88
CA LYS A 632 194.48 -5.42 -3.37
C LYS A 632 194.38 -5.33 -1.85
N SER A 633 194.97 -6.26 -1.11
CA SER A 633 194.98 -6.19 0.35
C SER A 633 196.05 -7.09 0.96
N ALA A 634 196.80 -6.52 1.90
CA ALA A 634 197.54 -7.27 2.91
C ALA A 634 196.99 -6.82 4.27
N LEU A 635 196.39 -7.76 5.00
CA LEU A 635 196.00 -7.58 6.40
C LEU A 635 196.80 -8.62 7.21
N ILE A 636 197.78 -8.15 7.98
CA ILE A 636 198.51 -8.94 8.98
C ILE A 636 197.87 -8.64 10.34
N THR A 637 197.59 -9.71 11.07
CA THR A 637 196.88 -9.77 12.36
C THR A 637 197.74 -9.35 13.54
N ASP A 638 197.11 -9.01 14.66
CA ASP A 638 197.66 -9.27 15.99
C ASP A 638 196.64 -10.06 16.83
N GLY A 639 197.10 -11.13 17.49
CA GLY A 639 196.35 -12.36 17.77
C GLY A 639 195.35 -12.36 18.94
N SER A 640 194.56 -11.31 19.17
CA SER A 640 193.58 -11.32 20.29
C SER A 640 192.14 -10.87 19.98
N THR A 641 191.88 -10.20 18.85
CA THR A 641 190.53 -9.93 18.31
C THR A 641 190.64 -9.48 16.84
N PRO A 642 189.73 -9.88 15.92
CA PRO A 642 189.64 -9.20 14.63
C PRO A 642 188.21 -8.71 14.33
N ILE A 643 188.05 -7.39 14.22
CA ILE A 643 186.81 -6.68 13.90
C ILE A 643 187.03 -5.99 12.56
N ASN A 644 186.33 -6.41 11.49
CA ASN A 644 186.57 -5.88 10.15
C ASN A 644 185.43 -4.94 9.72
N LEU A 645 185.79 -3.66 9.64
CA LEU A 645 184.98 -2.51 9.24
C LEU A 645 185.37 -2.14 7.81
N PHE A 646 184.50 -2.36 6.82
CA PHE A 646 184.36 -1.58 5.57
C PHE A 646 183.39 -2.31 4.63
N ASN A 647 182.09 -2.31 4.98
CA ASN A 647 180.96 -2.26 4.02
C ASN A 647 179.58 -2.25 4.73
N THR A 648 179.47 -1.47 5.81
CA THR A 648 178.21 -0.83 6.17
C THR A 648 178.05 0.42 5.31
N ALA A 649 177.41 0.29 4.15
CA ALA A 649 176.57 1.32 3.55
C ALA A 649 176.20 0.91 2.12
N LEU A 650 175.02 0.30 1.96
CA LEU A 650 174.09 0.45 0.82
C LEU A 650 173.17 -0.78 0.75
N GLY A 651 172.22 -0.82 1.68
CA GLY A 651 171.11 -1.78 1.69
C GLY A 651 169.88 -1.21 2.38
N LEU A 652 169.74 0.12 2.34
CA LEU A 652 168.52 0.85 2.62
C LEU A 652 167.98 1.26 1.24
N LEU A 653 166.74 0.82 0.96
CA LEU A 653 165.83 1.22 -0.13
C LEU A 653 165.76 0.30 -1.37
N GLY A 654 164.52 -0.14 -1.65
CA GLY A 654 164.04 -0.70 -2.92
C GLY A 654 163.31 -2.03 -2.68
N VAL A 655 162.00 -2.08 -2.41
CA VAL A 655 160.91 -1.97 -3.42
C VAL A 655 161.30 -2.75 -4.68
N GLY A 656 160.88 -4.00 -4.83
CA GLY A 656 159.55 -4.45 -5.29
C GLY A 656 159.84 -5.49 -6.39
N SER A 657 159.03 -6.46 -6.79
CA SER A 657 157.64 -6.90 -6.61
C SER A 657 157.64 -8.33 -7.19
N GLU A 658 156.97 -9.34 -6.63
CA GLU A 658 155.51 -9.44 -6.44
C GLU A 658 154.99 -9.19 -5.02
#